data_AF-A0A494VQ03-F1
#
_entry.id   AF-A0A494VQ03-F1
#
_cell.length_a   1.000
_cell.length_b   1.000
_cell.length_c   1.000
_cell.angle_alpha   90.00
_cell.angle_beta   90.00
_cell.angle_gamma   90.00
#
_symmetry.space_group_name_H-M   'P 1'
#
loop_
_entity.id
_entity.type
_entity.pdbx_description
1 polymer ?
#
loop_
_entity_poly.entity_id
_entity_poly.type
_entity_poly.pdbx_seq_one_letter_code
_entity_poly.pdbx_strand_id
1 'polypeptide(L)'
;MQTGSVDHNNSDGMEMGDAKAIGHFIKSFDQTELLAISAALQLEVQNHGKNTRLEEFTDEIIRTGETNGQQTTYKEIQKFFQEHLLFDYMEDPTVSYFVENVVFFGGNYRVLPGINTDSTENLNNLLEGIFMTKNDLSVNYKEKVRQAAHLLLIISEAMVNTTSLPRYSIEEIEDDTIHVPQLEKFNALIGTIRFNKKWLGKLYAEFEIDEETITHFLITKTALGEQHDPFESALYSKPFFDGDDEIICLIPATITKAIADYIKTLAKEMDQTDELSAAFFKRQWKRFYQYADEMGWALTDIKPPAGEDEDKFIEGVFQIDLDKFAYVQLLKGEIDPSPEKILAQMKPHAKIGALTDPYTARYEQVSSYLNAMDESRRMKVLTLFIGAGIGGTMYFVWPKPNGDNQTLFFSFADFEKIVFEGQLEPLSLWKYAKAVGRAGKTTRFGPGNSSLDNYVYYQQNGGSLLPRDETPGYMTMMGVGTDYQRQMVAFRDEHAARLYRGRMPSDIPVKRNRDYAPIYTMQDYTPQNILLIESYGIPIWIMNTDAKSRLQKIEISLYTEAVAFWLYKMTSHLKFCISSLPNLPAEVYLDIDRMVFEDHDPKNWLEKRPVPVLMEMYVEGQRITIEIPLGLGPALADEENNDAERAIMGTVLKGFNILLKKHKKASITEDQIEHTIREVMSPGHAKMILVTNSDDNPFLDNRGLSFERHINDADKALIDDYLVPNLDLETPVPENITDTREKNSLCMKIVNSLIARISKLLTDLDAPVLLKHLVLLNEHLLHEAASNDLRLPHQIACYSDFPTAVKDLYKKNSEIVPTALAVRGLIEFIAAAPTDGKRTVDLDTMDELIALMSETIHWANVADCIALELNDPGMGLLPSGRMGMSYEFFRDYLQPFSLSKTEREVYHMMQQYGNDGVDEHDHQNEPARSLYNDPLTDNAFLEEWGISLSNILLIQAVLRRIGMGVGSSFMVMNEEQLITAIQNELINKMPDSELKTGLTLLSLQKRPALGKAPKVDISEGLTRLFRALWSTGLCKQLRRLQLIINKLVWSKYNKATHPNPFQPEWSRCAAKRPSVILTKRKVNNKSTTTTKSVIISAMMPLALCTPSYFNNLNFVSR
;
A
#
# COMPACT_ATOMS: atom_id res chain seq x y z
N MET A 1 36.98 -10.30 15.92
CA MET A 1 38.27 -10.96 15.62
C MET A 1 39.40 -9.99 15.90
N GLN A 2 40.59 -10.52 16.20
CA GLN A 2 41.81 -9.76 16.52
C GLN A 2 42.11 -8.70 15.46
N THR A 3 42.59 -7.56 15.95
CA THR A 3 43.14 -6.44 15.20
C THR A 3 44.31 -6.91 14.33
N GLY A 4 44.03 -7.25 13.08
CA GLY A 4 45.02 -7.24 12.01
C GLY A 4 45.09 -5.83 11.46
N SER A 5 46.21 -5.15 11.68
CA SER A 5 46.60 -4.00 10.88
C SER A 5 46.70 -4.47 9.42
N VAL A 6 45.70 -4.15 8.61
CA VAL A 6 45.83 -4.20 7.16
C VAL A 6 46.70 -3.01 6.81
N ASP A 7 47.94 -3.29 6.42
CA ASP A 7 48.86 -2.31 5.86
C ASP A 7 48.17 -1.57 4.71
N HIS A 8 48.23 -0.24 4.73
CA HIS A 8 47.77 0.68 3.68
C HIS A 8 48.62 0.61 2.40
N ASN A 9 49.15 -0.55 2.02
CA ASN A 9 50.09 -0.70 0.91
C ASN A 9 49.60 -1.60 -0.25
N ASN A 10 48.30 -1.86 -0.37
CA ASN A 10 47.77 -2.65 -1.49
C ASN A 10 47.12 -1.82 -2.62
N SER A 11 47.37 -0.50 -2.69
CA SER A 11 47.07 0.31 -3.87
C SER A 11 48.12 0.20 -4.98
N ASP A 12 49.21 -0.55 -4.77
CA ASP A 12 50.29 -0.75 -5.76
C ASP A 12 49.97 -1.87 -6.80
N GLY A 13 48.69 -2.04 -7.13
CA GLY A 13 48.18 -3.08 -8.03
C GLY A 13 48.01 -2.67 -9.49
N MET A 14 48.23 -1.40 -9.85
CA MET A 14 48.44 -1.03 -11.25
C MET A 14 49.88 -1.45 -11.59
N GLU A 15 50.07 -2.48 -12.43
CA GLU A 15 51.40 -2.81 -12.92
C GLU A 15 52.05 -1.50 -13.42
N MET A 16 53.25 -1.17 -12.94
CA MET A 16 53.96 0.08 -13.25
C MET A 16 54.17 0.33 -14.77
N GLY A 17 53.88 -0.68 -15.61
CA GLY A 17 53.78 -0.59 -17.06
C GLY A 17 52.47 0.02 -17.60
N ASP A 18 51.34 -0.18 -16.90
CA ASP A 18 50.00 0.23 -17.31
C ASP A 18 49.82 1.76 -17.21
N ALA A 19 50.19 2.36 -16.08
CA ALA A 19 50.19 3.81 -15.88
C ALA A 19 51.09 4.54 -16.89
N LYS A 20 52.22 3.94 -17.30
CA LYS A 20 53.10 4.49 -18.34
C LYS A 20 52.47 4.41 -19.73
N ALA A 21 51.75 3.34 -20.03
CA ALA A 21 51.03 3.17 -21.29
C ALA A 21 49.90 4.20 -21.43
N ILE A 22 49.11 4.40 -20.37
CA ILE A 22 48.06 5.43 -20.29
C ILE A 22 48.63 6.83 -20.50
N GLY A 23 49.70 7.19 -19.77
CA GLY A 23 50.34 8.49 -19.93
C GLY A 23 50.96 8.72 -21.32
N HIS A 24 51.49 7.67 -21.96
CA HIS A 24 51.95 7.74 -23.35
C HIS A 24 50.77 7.95 -24.31
N PHE A 25 49.68 7.22 -24.12
CA PHE A 25 48.47 7.37 -24.93
C PHE A 25 47.92 8.79 -24.87
N ILE A 26 47.76 9.35 -23.67
CA ILE A 26 47.24 10.71 -23.46
C ILE A 26 48.09 11.79 -24.14
N LYS A 27 49.44 11.67 -24.09
CA LYS A 27 50.35 12.63 -24.74
C LYS A 27 50.42 12.48 -26.26
N SER A 28 49.95 11.36 -26.81
CA SER A 28 50.02 11.10 -28.24
C SER A 28 48.88 11.79 -29.01
N PHE A 29 47.77 12.08 -28.34
CA PHE A 29 46.54 12.56 -28.97
C PHE A 29 46.07 13.92 -28.43
N ASP A 30 45.20 14.58 -29.21
CA ASP A 30 44.66 15.88 -28.85
C ASP A 30 43.84 15.82 -27.55
N GLN A 31 44.16 16.73 -26.61
CA GLN A 31 43.52 16.79 -25.31
C GLN A 31 42.00 16.97 -25.41
N THR A 32 41.53 17.88 -26.27
CA THR A 32 40.11 18.20 -26.40
C THR A 32 39.33 17.04 -27.02
N GLU A 33 39.94 16.29 -27.92
CA GLU A 33 39.39 15.04 -28.45
C GLU A 33 39.29 13.94 -27.39
N LEU A 34 40.35 13.69 -26.61
CA LEU A 34 40.35 12.66 -25.57
C LEU A 34 39.34 12.94 -24.45
N LEU A 35 39.21 14.20 -24.03
CA LEU A 35 38.19 14.63 -23.07
C LEU A 35 36.77 14.32 -23.57
N ALA A 36 36.53 14.60 -24.86
CA ALA A 36 35.25 14.33 -25.48
C ALA A 36 34.93 12.83 -25.58
N ILE A 37 35.95 12.01 -25.88
CA ILE A 37 35.81 10.55 -25.92
C ILE A 37 35.45 10.01 -24.54
N SER A 38 36.20 10.41 -23.50
CA SER A 38 35.94 9.99 -22.12
C SER A 38 34.51 10.34 -21.66
N ALA A 39 34.09 11.58 -21.90
CA ALA A 39 32.75 12.05 -21.58
C ALA A 39 31.65 11.28 -22.35
N ALA A 40 31.86 11.03 -23.65
CA ALA A 40 30.91 10.32 -24.49
C ALA A 40 30.71 8.87 -24.03
N LEU A 41 31.75 8.19 -23.54
CA LEU A 41 31.64 6.84 -23.00
C LEU A 41 30.79 6.77 -21.73
N GLN A 42 30.69 7.85 -20.95
CA GLN A 42 29.79 7.93 -19.80
C GLN A 42 28.30 8.04 -20.19
N LEU A 43 27.99 8.40 -21.43
CA LEU A 43 26.62 8.40 -21.97
C LEU A 43 26.17 7.01 -22.49
N GLU A 44 27.07 6.03 -22.49
CA GLU A 44 26.76 4.65 -22.84
C GLU A 44 26.23 3.89 -21.62
N VAL A 45 25.01 3.37 -21.71
CA VAL A 45 24.36 2.65 -20.59
C VAL A 45 25.18 1.44 -20.14
N GLN A 46 25.91 0.79 -21.05
CA GLN A 46 26.80 -0.35 -20.76
C GLN A 46 28.05 0.02 -19.94
N ASN A 47 28.29 1.31 -19.75
CA ASN A 47 29.34 1.83 -18.88
C ASN A 47 28.79 2.38 -17.55
N HIS A 48 27.50 2.18 -17.26
CA HIS A 48 26.93 2.57 -15.98
C HIS A 48 27.62 1.83 -14.82
N GLY A 49 28.17 2.58 -13.86
CA GLY A 49 28.95 2.04 -12.75
C GLY A 49 30.46 2.07 -12.99
N LYS A 50 30.92 2.29 -14.23
CA LYS A 50 32.35 2.39 -14.61
C LYS A 50 32.88 3.84 -14.53
N ASN A 51 32.24 4.64 -13.68
CA ASN A 51 32.43 6.09 -13.61
C ASN A 51 33.81 6.44 -13.04
N THR A 52 34.26 5.75 -11.99
CA THR A 52 35.55 6.01 -11.32
C THR A 52 36.70 5.99 -12.33
N ARG A 53 36.83 4.93 -13.13
CA ARG A 53 37.90 4.83 -14.15
C ARG A 53 37.83 5.92 -15.22
N LEU A 54 36.63 6.26 -15.67
CA LEU A 54 36.43 7.31 -16.69
C LEU A 54 36.72 8.70 -16.10
N GLU A 55 36.42 8.92 -14.83
CA GLU A 55 36.70 10.16 -14.10
C GLU A 55 38.21 10.33 -13.86
N GLU A 56 38.91 9.27 -13.42
CA GLU A 56 40.38 9.25 -13.29
C GLU A 56 41.07 9.51 -14.63
N PHE A 57 40.61 8.85 -15.69
CA PHE A 57 41.14 9.07 -17.04
C PHE A 57 40.95 10.52 -17.49
N THR A 58 39.79 11.11 -17.18
CA THR A 58 39.49 12.52 -17.48
C THR A 58 40.41 13.47 -16.70
N ASP A 59 40.61 13.23 -15.41
CA ASP A 59 41.49 14.00 -14.54
C ASP A 59 42.94 14.00 -15.08
N GLU A 60 43.46 12.83 -15.44
CA GLU A 60 44.80 12.67 -16.01
C GLU A 60 44.93 13.38 -17.37
N ILE A 61 43.93 13.31 -18.25
CA ILE A 61 43.93 14.05 -19.52
C ILE A 61 44.04 15.57 -19.27
N ILE A 62 43.33 16.13 -18.28
CA ILE A 62 43.41 17.56 -17.97
C ILE A 62 44.82 17.95 -17.50
N ARG A 63 45.44 17.11 -16.67
CA ARG A 63 46.79 17.34 -16.13
C ARG A 63 47.86 17.27 -17.20
N THR A 64 47.90 16.17 -17.95
CA THR A 64 49.06 15.82 -18.78
C THR A 64 48.82 15.89 -20.29
N GLY A 65 47.58 16.10 -20.74
CA GLY A 65 47.23 16.23 -22.15
C GLY A 65 47.79 17.49 -22.81
N GLU A 66 48.00 17.39 -24.13
CA GLU A 66 48.53 18.45 -25.00
C GLU A 66 47.50 18.81 -26.10
N THR A 67 47.33 20.10 -26.40
CA THR A 67 46.36 20.62 -27.38
C THR A 67 46.84 20.61 -28.84
N ASN A 68 48.02 20.02 -29.11
CA ASN A 68 48.60 19.88 -30.45
C ASN A 68 48.87 18.41 -30.82
N GLY A 69 48.18 17.48 -30.16
CA GLY A 69 48.33 16.04 -30.39
C GLY A 69 47.75 15.56 -31.73
N GLN A 70 47.97 14.29 -32.07
CA GLN A 70 47.35 13.68 -33.25
C GLN A 70 45.85 13.44 -33.01
N GLN A 71 45.07 13.35 -34.08
CA GLN A 71 43.68 12.90 -33.96
C GLN A 71 43.64 11.37 -33.79
N THR A 72 42.77 10.89 -32.90
CA THR A 72 42.64 9.45 -32.63
C THR A 72 41.86 8.75 -33.74
N THR A 73 42.07 7.44 -33.94
CA THR A 73 41.17 6.61 -34.73
C THR A 73 40.30 5.71 -33.85
N TYR A 74 39.08 5.42 -34.28
CA TYR A 74 38.16 4.52 -33.57
C TYR A 74 38.80 3.17 -33.17
N LYS A 75 39.65 2.59 -34.03
CA LYS A 75 40.33 1.32 -33.74
C LYS A 75 41.37 1.45 -32.63
N GLU A 76 42.05 2.59 -32.53
CA GLU A 76 43.01 2.85 -31.45
C GLU A 76 42.30 3.00 -30.11
N ILE A 77 41.16 3.70 -30.08
CA ILE A 77 40.31 3.83 -28.89
C ILE A 77 39.77 2.47 -28.43
N GLN A 78 39.20 1.71 -29.36
CA GLN A 78 38.65 0.39 -29.05
C GLN A 78 39.74 -0.54 -28.51
N LYS A 79 40.93 -0.53 -29.12
CA LYS A 79 42.07 -1.32 -28.65
C LYS A 79 42.53 -0.88 -27.26
N PHE A 80 42.57 0.44 -27.00
CA PHE A 80 43.01 0.98 -25.71
C PHE A 80 42.13 0.48 -24.56
N PHE A 81 40.80 0.65 -24.65
CA PHE A 81 39.88 0.23 -23.58
C PHE A 81 39.70 -1.30 -23.47
N GLN A 82 40.15 -2.07 -24.46
CA GLN A 82 40.23 -3.53 -24.38
C GLN A 82 41.48 -4.03 -23.63
N GLU A 83 42.54 -3.21 -23.56
CA GLU A 83 43.83 -3.60 -22.98
C GLU A 83 44.11 -2.89 -21.64
N HIS A 84 43.47 -1.74 -21.38
CA HIS A 84 43.71 -0.86 -20.24
C HIS A 84 42.41 -0.45 -19.55
N LEU A 85 42.50 0.02 -18.30
CA LEU A 85 41.34 0.42 -17.47
C LEU A 85 40.31 -0.72 -17.34
N LEU A 86 40.76 -1.94 -17.06
CA LEU A 86 39.90 -3.14 -17.10
C LEU A 86 39.01 -3.31 -15.86
N PHE A 87 39.48 -2.87 -14.69
CA PHE A 87 38.79 -3.06 -13.41
C PHE A 87 39.22 -1.99 -12.40
N ASP A 88 38.30 -1.60 -11.52
CA ASP A 88 38.57 -0.78 -10.33
C ASP A 88 37.81 -1.35 -9.14
N TYR A 89 38.48 -1.48 -7.99
CA TYR A 89 37.88 -2.08 -6.78
C TYR A 89 36.92 -1.14 -6.04
N MET A 90 36.90 0.15 -6.38
CA MET A 90 35.99 1.17 -5.84
C MET A 90 34.66 1.25 -6.60
N GLU A 91 34.54 0.56 -7.73
CA GLU A 91 33.29 0.49 -8.50
C GLU A 91 32.36 -0.58 -7.91
N ASP A 92 31.35 -0.13 -7.16
CA ASP A 92 30.25 -0.96 -6.67
C ASP A 92 29.08 -1.01 -7.68
N PRO A 93 28.20 -2.03 -7.60
CA PRO A 93 26.94 -2.02 -8.32
C PRO A 93 26.18 -0.71 -8.05
N THR A 94 25.70 -0.07 -9.11
CA THR A 94 25.03 1.23 -8.98
C THR A 94 23.76 1.11 -8.13
N VAL A 95 23.41 2.16 -7.38
CA VAL A 95 22.13 2.19 -6.64
C VAL A 95 21.03 2.86 -7.47
N SER A 96 21.43 3.83 -8.29
CA SER A 96 20.55 4.68 -9.08
C SER A 96 20.19 4.04 -10.42
N TYR A 97 19.20 4.61 -11.11
CA TYR A 97 19.00 4.31 -12.54
C TYR A 97 20.05 5.03 -13.40
N PHE A 98 20.32 4.51 -14.60
CA PHE A 98 21.23 5.19 -15.52
C PHE A 98 20.67 6.57 -15.93
N VAL A 99 19.35 6.63 -16.17
CA VAL A 99 18.63 7.89 -16.40
C VAL A 99 17.62 8.09 -15.29
N GLU A 100 17.63 9.24 -14.64
CA GLU A 100 16.61 9.66 -13.67
C GLU A 100 15.95 10.97 -14.12
N ASN A 101 15.03 11.49 -13.31
CA ASN A 101 14.23 12.67 -13.66
C ASN A 101 14.28 13.73 -12.54
N VAL A 102 14.59 14.96 -12.94
CA VAL A 102 14.45 16.16 -12.10
C VAL A 102 13.25 16.95 -12.59
N VAL A 103 12.33 17.26 -11.67
CA VAL A 103 11.17 18.10 -11.97
C VAL A 103 11.48 19.53 -11.55
N PHE A 104 11.58 20.44 -12.52
CA PHE A 104 11.94 21.83 -12.23
C PHE A 104 11.18 22.83 -13.09
N PHE A 105 10.55 23.85 -12.48
CA PHE A 105 9.68 24.82 -13.17
C PHE A 105 8.69 24.17 -14.15
N GLY A 106 8.16 23.00 -13.76
CA GLY A 106 7.23 22.22 -14.57
C GLY A 106 7.88 21.37 -15.68
N GLY A 107 9.15 21.57 -16.00
CA GLY A 107 9.83 20.67 -16.93
C GLY A 107 10.10 19.28 -16.34
N ASN A 108 10.25 18.30 -17.23
CA ASN A 108 10.98 17.07 -16.95
C ASN A 108 12.37 17.20 -17.55
N TYR A 109 13.39 16.96 -16.75
CA TYR A 109 14.78 16.95 -17.20
C TYR A 109 15.40 15.60 -16.88
N ARG A 110 15.80 14.88 -17.92
CA ARG A 110 16.53 13.64 -17.76
C ARG A 110 17.96 13.93 -17.34
N VAL A 111 18.37 13.26 -16.26
CA VAL A 111 19.70 13.40 -15.66
C VAL A 111 20.36 12.05 -15.52
N LEU A 112 21.69 12.07 -15.46
CA LEU A 112 22.52 10.90 -15.25
C LEU A 112 23.12 11.03 -13.84
N PRO A 113 22.69 10.22 -12.85
CA PRO A 113 23.23 10.31 -11.49
C PRO A 113 24.59 9.62 -11.34
N GLY A 114 24.94 8.71 -12.25
CA GLY A 114 26.13 7.86 -12.14
C GLY A 114 26.17 7.09 -10.83
N ILE A 115 27.35 7.05 -10.20
CA ILE A 115 27.58 6.40 -8.90
C ILE A 115 27.16 7.26 -7.69
N ASN A 116 26.60 8.47 -7.91
CA ASN A 116 26.21 9.37 -6.82
C ASN A 116 24.85 8.95 -6.21
N THR A 117 24.90 8.24 -5.09
CA THR A 117 23.71 7.80 -4.33
C THR A 117 22.79 8.97 -3.97
N ASP A 118 21.49 8.81 -4.22
CA ASP A 118 20.41 9.76 -3.92
C ASP A 118 20.59 11.20 -4.45
N SER A 119 21.51 11.42 -5.39
CA SER A 119 21.85 12.77 -5.88
C SER A 119 20.65 13.50 -6.51
N THR A 120 19.87 12.80 -7.34
CA THR A 120 18.66 13.33 -7.98
C THR A 120 17.57 13.66 -6.96
N GLU A 121 17.32 12.77 -6.00
CA GLU A 121 16.29 12.95 -4.97
C GLU A 121 16.62 14.14 -4.06
N ASN A 122 17.89 14.25 -3.65
CA ASN A 122 18.38 15.39 -2.88
C ASN A 122 18.22 16.71 -3.63
N LEU A 123 18.51 16.73 -4.93
CA LEU A 123 18.32 17.91 -5.76
C LEU A 123 16.84 18.29 -5.89
N ASN A 124 15.94 17.32 -6.13
CA ASN A 124 14.49 17.58 -6.15
C ASN A 124 14.02 18.19 -4.81
N ASN A 125 14.40 17.59 -3.67
CA ASN A 125 14.04 18.11 -2.35
C ASN A 125 14.55 19.54 -2.10
N LEU A 126 15.77 19.86 -2.54
CA LEU A 126 16.35 21.21 -2.48
C LEU A 126 15.53 22.21 -3.32
N LEU A 127 15.31 21.91 -4.60
CA LEU A 127 14.59 22.79 -5.52
C LEU A 127 13.14 23.02 -5.06
N GLU A 128 12.46 21.98 -4.60
CA GLU A 128 11.12 22.10 -4.03
C GLU A 128 11.10 22.91 -2.72
N GLY A 129 12.11 22.75 -1.87
CA GLY A 129 12.30 23.59 -0.68
C GLY A 129 12.43 25.07 -1.03
N ILE A 130 13.19 25.39 -2.07
CA ILE A 130 13.47 26.77 -2.50
C ILE A 130 12.26 27.41 -3.22
N PHE A 131 11.62 26.69 -4.13
CA PHE A 131 10.63 27.26 -5.06
C PHE A 131 9.17 26.88 -4.76
N MET A 132 8.90 25.74 -4.11
CA MET A 132 7.53 25.26 -3.84
C MET A 132 7.10 25.44 -2.39
N THR A 133 8.03 25.74 -1.49
CA THR A 133 7.77 25.96 -0.07
C THR A 133 7.90 27.44 0.27
N LYS A 134 6.96 27.99 1.05
CA LYS A 134 7.09 29.36 1.57
C LYS A 134 8.30 29.44 2.50
N ASN A 135 9.27 30.28 2.15
CA ASN A 135 10.54 30.47 2.85
C ASN A 135 11.00 31.95 2.76
N ASP A 136 12.07 32.28 3.49
CA ASP A 136 12.61 33.63 3.62
C ASP A 136 13.90 33.85 2.78
N LEU A 137 14.20 32.92 1.86
CA LEU A 137 15.32 33.07 0.92
C LEU A 137 15.14 34.30 0.03
N SER A 138 16.24 35.01 -0.24
CA SER A 138 16.18 36.26 -1.00
C SER A 138 15.79 36.02 -2.45
N VAL A 139 15.12 36.99 -3.08
CA VAL A 139 14.76 36.91 -4.51
C VAL A 139 16.00 36.72 -5.38
N ASN A 140 17.10 37.40 -5.05
CA ASN A 140 18.36 37.30 -5.77
C ASN A 140 18.97 35.89 -5.68
N TYR A 141 18.97 35.27 -4.49
CA TYR A 141 19.44 33.90 -4.33
C TYR A 141 18.61 32.91 -5.14
N LYS A 142 17.28 33.00 -5.06
CA LYS A 142 16.36 32.15 -5.84
C LYS A 142 16.60 32.31 -7.34
N GLU A 143 16.83 33.53 -7.80
CA GLU A 143 17.06 33.81 -9.21
C GLU A 143 18.37 33.19 -9.71
N LYS A 144 19.48 33.33 -8.96
CA LYS A 144 20.75 32.67 -9.29
C LYS A 144 20.66 31.15 -9.30
N VAL A 145 19.99 30.56 -8.31
CA VAL A 145 19.72 29.11 -8.28
C VAL A 145 18.88 28.68 -9.48
N ARG A 146 17.84 29.45 -9.82
CA ARG A 146 17.00 29.17 -10.99
C ARG A 146 17.83 29.13 -12.26
N GLN A 147 18.67 30.15 -12.47
CA GLN A 147 19.51 30.26 -13.66
C GLN A 147 20.48 29.08 -13.79
N ALA A 148 21.20 28.76 -12.70
CA ALA A 148 22.14 27.63 -12.68
C ALA A 148 21.45 26.28 -12.91
N ALA A 149 20.36 26.00 -12.18
CA ALA A 149 19.63 24.74 -12.34
C ALA A 149 19.06 24.61 -13.76
N HIS A 150 18.47 25.67 -14.32
CA HIS A 150 17.90 25.63 -15.67
C HIS A 150 18.95 25.38 -16.75
N LEU A 151 20.10 26.07 -16.66
CA LEU A 151 21.23 25.90 -17.58
C LEU A 151 21.71 24.44 -17.60
N LEU A 152 22.02 23.89 -16.43
CA LEU A 152 22.60 22.55 -16.33
C LEU A 152 21.60 21.45 -16.65
N LEU A 153 20.33 21.60 -16.25
CA LEU A 153 19.28 20.63 -16.56
C LEU A 153 18.93 20.61 -18.06
N ILE A 154 18.94 21.76 -18.76
CA ILE A 154 18.73 21.79 -20.22
C ILE A 154 19.91 21.15 -20.96
N ILE A 155 21.14 21.39 -20.50
CA ILE A 155 22.33 20.72 -21.05
C ILE A 155 22.21 19.20 -20.87
N SER A 156 21.84 18.74 -19.67
CA SER A 156 21.63 17.32 -19.39
C SER A 156 20.55 16.71 -20.29
N GLU A 157 19.39 17.37 -20.40
CA GLU A 157 18.31 16.92 -21.27
C GLU A 157 18.74 16.87 -22.74
N ALA A 158 19.53 17.84 -23.21
CA ALA A 158 20.06 17.84 -24.57
C ALA A 158 20.98 16.64 -24.85
N MET A 159 21.83 16.24 -23.88
CA MET A 159 22.67 15.05 -24.01
C MET A 159 21.82 13.78 -24.05
N VAL A 160 20.96 13.57 -23.05
CA VAL A 160 20.17 12.33 -22.94
C VAL A 160 19.17 12.19 -24.09
N ASN A 161 18.66 13.29 -24.65
CA ASN A 161 17.73 13.24 -25.77
C ASN A 161 18.30 12.52 -27.00
N THR A 162 19.62 12.52 -27.18
CA THR A 162 20.27 11.87 -28.32
C THR A 162 20.44 10.36 -28.16
N THR A 163 20.42 9.85 -26.93
CA THR A 163 20.51 8.41 -26.64
C THR A 163 19.17 7.70 -26.81
N SER A 164 18.07 8.45 -26.93
CA SER A 164 16.69 7.94 -26.97
C SER A 164 16.28 7.10 -25.75
N LEU A 165 17.04 7.18 -24.65
CA LEU A 165 16.72 6.47 -23.41
C LEU A 165 15.60 7.18 -22.64
N PRO A 166 14.55 6.45 -22.21
CA PRO A 166 13.54 7.00 -21.31
C PRO A 166 14.09 7.23 -19.90
N ARG A 167 13.34 7.99 -19.09
CA ARG A 167 13.59 8.08 -17.65
C ARG A 167 13.51 6.69 -17.00
N TYR A 168 14.28 6.47 -15.95
CA TYR A 168 14.42 5.21 -15.22
C TYR A 168 14.89 4.04 -16.11
N SER A 169 15.75 4.33 -17.09
CA SER A 169 16.44 3.31 -17.88
C SER A 169 17.59 2.69 -17.10
N ILE A 170 17.78 1.39 -17.25
CA ILE A 170 18.92 0.63 -16.70
C ILE A 170 19.19 -0.59 -17.60
N GLU A 171 20.44 -1.02 -17.65
CA GLU A 171 20.87 -2.29 -18.25
C GLU A 171 21.71 -3.02 -17.20
N GLU A 172 21.40 -4.29 -16.94
CA GLU A 172 22.25 -5.16 -16.11
C GLU A 172 23.40 -5.66 -16.98
N ILE A 173 24.64 -5.38 -16.56
CA ILE A 173 25.85 -5.65 -17.34
C ILE A 173 26.71 -6.63 -16.57
N GLU A 174 27.06 -7.75 -17.20
CA GLU A 174 27.95 -8.77 -16.62
C GLU A 174 29.45 -8.54 -16.94
N ASP A 175 29.74 -7.66 -17.90
CA ASP A 175 31.12 -7.36 -18.36
C ASP A 175 31.66 -6.09 -17.69
N ASP A 176 32.75 -6.24 -16.93
CA ASP A 176 33.40 -5.14 -16.20
C ASP A 176 34.24 -4.20 -17.10
N THR A 177 34.51 -4.56 -18.37
CA THR A 177 35.34 -3.74 -19.27
C THR A 177 34.61 -2.51 -19.81
N ILE A 178 35.32 -1.41 -20.07
CA ILE A 178 34.70 -0.21 -20.67
C ILE A 178 34.26 -0.52 -22.10
N HIS A 179 32.95 -0.43 -22.34
CA HIS A 179 32.35 -0.68 -23.64
C HIS A 179 32.47 0.55 -24.54
N VAL A 180 33.09 0.36 -25.71
CA VAL A 180 33.14 1.36 -26.78
C VAL A 180 32.06 1.02 -27.82
N PRO A 181 31.02 1.86 -27.99
CA PRO A 181 29.91 1.55 -28.91
C PRO A 181 30.36 1.55 -30.38
N GLN A 182 29.47 1.06 -31.26
CA GLN A 182 29.73 1.07 -32.71
C GLN A 182 29.96 2.50 -33.22
N LEU A 183 30.81 2.62 -34.26
CA LEU A 183 31.31 3.90 -34.78
C LEU A 183 30.24 4.98 -34.99
N GLU A 184 29.05 4.62 -35.49
CA GLU A 184 27.95 5.57 -35.72
C GLU A 184 27.42 6.17 -34.41
N LYS A 185 27.13 5.31 -33.41
CA LYS A 185 26.69 5.73 -32.07
C LYS A 185 27.82 6.47 -31.35
N PHE A 186 29.05 5.97 -31.44
CA PHE A 186 30.23 6.59 -30.85
C PHE A 186 30.43 8.03 -31.31
N ASN A 187 30.41 8.28 -32.62
CA ASN A 187 30.53 9.63 -33.17
C ASN A 187 29.34 10.53 -32.78
N ALA A 188 28.13 9.96 -32.70
CA ALA A 188 26.96 10.70 -32.24
C ALA A 188 27.15 11.15 -30.78
N LEU A 189 27.57 10.27 -29.87
CA LEU A 189 27.80 10.60 -28.46
C LEU A 189 28.88 11.69 -28.29
N ILE A 190 29.99 11.62 -29.03
CA ILE A 190 31.03 12.67 -29.01
C ILE A 190 30.48 14.04 -29.43
N GLY A 191 29.56 14.09 -30.39
CA GLY A 191 28.93 15.35 -30.80
C GLY A 191 28.03 15.96 -29.73
N THR A 192 27.52 15.16 -28.79
CA THR A 192 26.46 15.56 -27.85
C THR A 192 26.97 16.19 -26.57
N ILE A 193 28.20 15.86 -26.21
CA ILE A 193 28.90 16.44 -25.05
C ILE A 193 29.51 17.82 -25.37
N ARG A 194 29.49 18.26 -26.65
CA ARG A 194 30.05 19.53 -27.14
C ARG A 194 28.96 20.57 -27.39
N PHE A 195 29.05 21.71 -26.70
CA PHE A 195 28.06 22.78 -26.76
C PHE A 195 28.65 24.05 -27.39
N ASN A 196 28.12 24.43 -28.55
CA ASN A 196 28.56 25.64 -29.23
C ASN A 196 28.21 26.91 -28.43
N LYS A 197 29.14 27.85 -28.28
CA LYS A 197 28.91 29.13 -27.55
C LYS A 197 27.74 29.96 -28.11
N LYS A 198 27.44 29.87 -29.42
CA LYS A 198 26.26 30.52 -30.02
C LYS A 198 24.93 29.85 -29.62
N TRP A 199 24.94 28.54 -29.41
CA TRP A 199 23.75 27.83 -28.91
C TRP A 199 23.49 28.22 -27.46
N LEU A 200 24.53 28.27 -26.63
CA LEU A 200 24.45 28.78 -25.25
C LEU A 200 23.95 30.23 -25.21
N GLY A 201 24.43 31.12 -26.10
CA GLY A 201 23.93 32.50 -26.18
C GLY A 201 22.42 32.61 -26.46
N LYS A 202 21.83 31.67 -27.23
CA LYS A 202 20.37 31.60 -27.42
C LYS A 202 19.66 31.14 -26.14
N LEU A 203 20.24 30.13 -25.47
CA LEU A 203 19.73 29.59 -24.22
C LEU A 203 19.67 30.68 -23.14
N TYR A 204 20.73 31.49 -23.04
CA TYR A 204 20.81 32.62 -22.11
C TYR A 204 19.69 33.63 -22.34
N ALA A 205 19.44 34.00 -23.60
CA ALA A 205 18.38 34.93 -23.95
C ALA A 205 16.97 34.36 -23.75
N GLU A 206 16.74 33.08 -24.07
CA GLU A 206 15.41 32.45 -23.99
C GLU A 206 14.93 32.27 -22.54
N PHE A 207 15.85 31.92 -21.64
CA PHE A 207 15.52 31.60 -20.24
C PHE A 207 15.96 32.67 -19.23
N GLU A 208 16.39 33.82 -19.72
CA GLU A 208 16.88 34.96 -18.94
C GLU A 208 17.98 34.52 -17.96
N ILE A 209 19.00 33.82 -18.47
CA ILE A 209 20.15 33.32 -17.71
C ILE A 209 21.32 34.28 -17.94
N ASP A 210 22.02 34.67 -16.87
CA ASP A 210 23.25 35.45 -16.97
C ASP A 210 24.35 34.61 -17.62
N GLU A 211 25.04 35.16 -18.62
CA GLU A 211 26.13 34.47 -19.33
C GLU A 211 27.26 34.09 -18.38
N GLU A 212 27.46 34.84 -17.29
CA GLU A 212 28.48 34.53 -16.27
C GLU A 212 28.16 33.23 -15.50
N THR A 213 26.90 32.76 -15.51
CA THR A 213 26.46 31.57 -14.75
C THR A 213 27.30 30.33 -15.07
N ILE A 214 27.65 30.11 -16.35
CA ILE A 214 28.42 28.93 -16.77
C ILE A 214 29.83 28.90 -16.16
N THR A 215 30.40 30.07 -15.84
CA THR A 215 31.78 30.19 -15.35
C THR A 215 32.00 29.51 -14.00
N HIS A 216 30.94 29.39 -13.19
CA HIS A 216 30.96 28.66 -11.92
C HIS A 216 31.23 27.17 -12.08
N PHE A 217 30.95 26.61 -13.27
CA PHE A 217 31.00 25.18 -13.56
C PHE A 217 32.15 24.78 -14.50
N LEU A 218 33.02 25.74 -14.88
CA LEU A 218 34.18 25.49 -15.73
C LEU A 218 35.39 25.04 -14.91
N ILE A 219 35.96 23.89 -15.27
CA ILE A 219 37.21 23.37 -14.71
C ILE A 219 38.40 24.12 -15.29
N THR A 220 39.39 24.40 -14.45
CA THR A 220 40.70 24.92 -14.86
C THR A 220 41.79 23.99 -14.35
N LYS A 221 42.95 23.93 -15.03
CA LYS A 221 44.10 23.14 -14.53
C LYS A 221 44.51 23.51 -13.11
N THR A 222 44.31 24.77 -12.71
CA THR A 222 44.61 25.28 -11.36
C THR A 222 43.59 24.86 -10.30
N ALA A 223 42.40 24.41 -10.70
CA ALA A 223 41.37 23.94 -9.79
C ALA A 223 41.60 22.47 -9.36
N LEU A 224 42.44 21.74 -10.08
CA LEU A 224 42.87 20.39 -9.70
C LEU A 224 43.95 20.50 -8.61
N GLY A 225 43.80 19.72 -7.53
CA GLY A 225 44.81 19.60 -6.45
C GLY A 225 46.13 18.97 -6.94
N GLU A 226 47.13 18.76 -6.07
CA GLU A 226 48.41 18.16 -6.50
C GLU A 226 48.28 16.69 -6.95
N GLN A 227 47.31 15.96 -6.37
CA GLN A 227 46.97 14.58 -6.71
C GLN A 227 45.46 14.46 -6.95
N HIS A 228 45.05 13.41 -7.67
CA HIS A 228 43.64 13.06 -7.79
C HIS A 228 43.16 12.46 -6.47
N ASP A 229 42.04 12.96 -5.94
CA ASP A 229 41.33 12.35 -4.82
C ASP A 229 40.01 11.78 -5.38
N PRO A 230 39.83 10.45 -5.40
CA PRO A 230 38.62 9.83 -5.93
C PRO A 230 37.37 10.16 -5.09
N PHE A 231 37.54 10.60 -3.84
CA PHE A 231 36.44 11.01 -2.97
C PHE A 231 36.12 12.51 -3.07
N GLU A 232 37.10 13.34 -3.43
CA GLU A 232 36.96 14.79 -3.57
C GLU A 232 37.60 15.33 -4.86
N SER A 233 36.86 15.25 -5.98
CA SER A 233 37.29 15.84 -7.25
C SER A 233 36.64 17.19 -7.53
N ALA A 234 37.45 18.15 -8.00
CA ALA A 234 36.95 19.43 -8.50
C ALA A 234 35.97 19.26 -9.68
N LEU A 235 36.09 18.16 -10.40
CA LEU A 235 35.21 17.80 -11.52
C LEU A 235 33.74 17.58 -11.08
N TYR A 236 33.51 17.25 -9.81
CA TYR A 236 32.15 17.05 -9.29
C TYR A 236 31.35 18.35 -9.20
N SER A 237 32.04 19.48 -8.94
CA SER A 237 31.41 20.81 -8.89
C SER A 237 31.58 21.60 -10.20
N LYS A 238 32.58 21.21 -11.02
CA LYS A 238 32.94 21.89 -12.27
C LYS A 238 33.03 20.88 -13.43
N PRO A 239 31.89 20.36 -13.91
CA PRO A 239 31.88 19.29 -14.91
C PRO A 239 32.15 19.76 -16.34
N PHE A 240 32.49 21.03 -16.59
CA PHE A 240 32.65 21.56 -17.95
C PHE A 240 34.08 22.05 -18.23
N PHE A 241 34.54 21.92 -19.46
CA PHE A 241 35.80 22.47 -19.94
C PHE A 241 35.54 23.54 -21.01
N ASP A 242 36.24 24.68 -20.92
CA ASP A 242 36.17 25.75 -21.90
C ASP A 242 37.16 25.48 -23.04
N GLY A 243 36.63 25.08 -24.20
CA GLY A 243 37.38 25.04 -25.45
C GLY A 243 37.31 26.39 -26.18
N ASP A 244 38.01 26.52 -27.30
CA ASP A 244 38.09 27.80 -28.03
C ASP A 244 36.68 28.31 -28.43
N ASP A 245 35.92 27.53 -29.21
CA ASP A 245 34.60 27.90 -29.74
C ASP A 245 33.40 27.15 -29.08
N GLU A 246 33.68 26.21 -28.18
CA GLU A 246 32.69 25.31 -27.58
C GLU A 246 33.01 24.96 -26.13
N ILE A 247 31.98 24.56 -25.38
CA ILE A 247 32.10 24.06 -24.02
C ILE A 247 31.86 22.56 -24.04
N ILE A 248 32.72 21.79 -23.35
CA ILE A 248 32.65 20.33 -23.31
C ILE A 248 32.16 19.90 -21.94
N CYS A 249 31.09 19.11 -21.87
CA CYS A 249 30.70 18.43 -20.63
C CYS A 249 31.61 17.23 -20.42
N LEU A 250 32.45 17.26 -19.40
CA LEU A 250 33.45 16.24 -19.12
C LEU A 250 32.87 15.03 -18.39
N ILE A 251 32.02 15.29 -17.39
CA ILE A 251 31.40 14.26 -16.56
C ILE A 251 29.90 14.54 -16.50
N PRO A 252 29.12 14.01 -17.46
CA PRO A 252 27.67 14.15 -17.47
C PRO A 252 27.00 13.66 -16.17
N ALA A 253 27.60 12.65 -15.54
CA ALA A 253 27.10 11.99 -14.34
C ALA A 253 27.09 12.87 -13.07
N THR A 254 27.80 14.00 -13.06
CA THR A 254 27.93 14.87 -11.89
C THR A 254 27.10 16.14 -12.00
N ILE A 255 26.28 16.31 -13.05
CA ILE A 255 25.44 17.51 -13.22
C ILE A 255 24.51 17.72 -12.03
N THR A 256 23.83 16.68 -11.54
CA THR A 256 22.93 16.78 -10.37
C THR A 256 23.68 17.22 -9.12
N LYS A 257 24.86 16.62 -8.89
CA LYS A 257 25.77 16.96 -7.79
C LYS A 257 26.28 18.39 -7.90
N ALA A 258 26.70 18.84 -9.08
CA ALA A 258 27.20 20.19 -9.32
C ALA A 258 26.14 21.26 -9.01
N ILE A 259 24.88 21.03 -9.39
CA ILE A 259 23.78 21.94 -9.04
C ILE A 259 23.58 21.97 -7.52
N ALA A 260 23.52 20.80 -6.86
CA ALA A 260 23.35 20.72 -5.42
C ALA A 260 24.50 21.42 -4.66
N ASP A 261 25.75 21.21 -5.09
CA ASP A 261 26.94 21.84 -4.51
C ASP A 261 26.98 23.36 -4.76
N TYR A 262 26.51 23.82 -5.92
CA TYR A 262 26.34 25.25 -6.20
C TYR A 262 25.29 25.89 -5.29
N ILE A 263 24.12 25.27 -5.10
CA ILE A 263 23.06 25.74 -4.20
C ILE A 263 23.61 25.96 -2.78
N LYS A 264 24.38 24.98 -2.28
CA LYS A 264 25.00 25.02 -0.95
C LYS A 264 26.06 26.12 -0.86
N THR A 265 26.97 26.18 -1.84
CA THR A 265 28.06 27.16 -1.88
C THR A 265 27.54 28.58 -1.97
N LEU A 266 26.56 28.82 -2.85
CA LEU A 266 25.93 30.12 -3.01
C LEU A 266 25.23 30.58 -1.71
N ALA A 267 24.62 29.65 -0.96
CA ALA A 267 23.99 29.98 0.30
C ALA A 267 25.01 30.41 1.36
N LYS A 268 26.22 29.83 1.35
CA LYS A 268 27.33 30.28 2.20
C LYS A 268 27.83 31.66 1.77
N GLU A 269 28.03 31.88 0.48
CA GLU A 269 28.51 33.16 -0.07
C GLU A 269 27.55 34.33 0.20
N MET A 270 26.24 34.06 0.20
CA MET A 270 25.19 35.06 0.39
C MET A 270 24.66 35.12 1.83
N ASP A 271 25.28 34.40 2.78
CA ASP A 271 24.85 34.33 4.19
C ASP A 271 23.37 33.91 4.35
N GLN A 272 22.94 32.90 3.57
CA GLN A 272 21.56 32.37 3.52
C GLN A 272 21.47 30.88 3.89
N THR A 273 22.48 30.35 4.58
CA THR A 273 22.59 28.90 4.89
C THR A 273 21.47 28.44 5.84
N ASP A 274 21.10 29.27 6.80
CA ASP A 274 20.04 28.98 7.77
C ASP A 274 18.66 29.00 7.11
N GLU A 275 18.39 29.96 6.21
CA GLU A 275 17.15 30.04 5.45
C GLU A 275 17.00 28.86 4.48
N LEU A 276 18.09 28.44 3.83
CA LEU A 276 18.10 27.25 2.98
C LEU A 276 17.80 25.99 3.80
N SER A 277 18.46 25.84 4.95
CA SER A 277 18.23 24.74 5.89
C SER A 277 16.79 24.70 6.36
N ALA A 278 16.24 25.84 6.78
CA ALA A 278 14.85 25.96 7.20
C ALA A 278 13.88 25.60 6.06
N ALA A 279 14.14 26.05 4.83
CA ALA A 279 13.32 25.73 3.67
C ALA A 279 13.32 24.22 3.35
N PHE A 280 14.49 23.60 3.39
CA PHE A 280 14.69 22.17 3.14
C PHE A 280 13.99 21.30 4.19
N PHE A 281 14.25 21.52 5.48
CA PHE A 281 13.62 20.73 6.55
C PHE A 281 12.11 20.94 6.61
N LYS A 282 11.62 22.15 6.29
CA LYS A 282 10.19 22.40 6.18
C LYS A 282 9.53 21.64 5.04
N ARG A 283 10.21 21.47 3.89
CA ARG A 283 9.73 20.63 2.78
C ARG A 283 9.67 19.16 3.20
N GLN A 284 10.74 18.62 3.79
CA GLN A 284 10.76 17.24 4.28
C GLN A 284 9.67 17.00 5.33
N TRP A 285 9.51 17.92 6.29
CA TRP A 285 8.46 17.79 7.30
C TRP A 285 7.05 17.83 6.71
N LYS A 286 6.80 18.67 5.70
CA LYS A 286 5.53 18.69 4.96
C LYS A 286 5.28 17.34 4.25
N ARG A 287 6.31 16.75 3.62
CA ARG A 287 6.21 15.43 2.97
C ARG A 287 5.97 14.33 4.01
N PHE A 288 6.70 14.36 5.13
CA PHE A 288 6.46 13.44 6.25
C PHE A 288 5.01 13.49 6.73
N TYR A 289 4.44 14.69 6.91
CA TYR A 289 3.03 14.83 7.28
C TYR A 289 2.07 14.21 6.26
N GLN A 290 2.34 14.39 4.97
CA GLN A 290 1.54 13.75 3.92
C GLN A 290 1.60 12.23 4.03
N TYR A 291 2.80 11.66 4.24
CA TYR A 291 2.98 10.22 4.44
C TYR A 291 2.34 9.71 5.74
N ALA A 292 2.44 10.47 6.83
CA ALA A 292 1.77 10.13 8.09
C ALA A 292 0.25 10.07 7.90
N ASP A 293 -0.35 11.04 7.19
CA ASP A 293 -1.78 11.01 6.85
C ASP A 293 -2.15 9.83 5.91
N GLU A 294 -1.30 9.53 4.91
CA GLU A 294 -1.46 8.37 4.03
C GLU A 294 -1.45 7.05 4.81
N MET A 295 -0.59 6.91 5.84
CA MET A 295 -0.55 5.76 6.76
C MET A 295 -1.70 5.74 7.80
N GLY A 296 -2.53 6.78 7.86
CA GLY A 296 -3.63 6.91 8.82
C GLY A 296 -3.21 7.40 10.22
N TRP A 297 -2.04 8.03 10.36
CA TRP A 297 -1.60 8.65 11.61
C TRP A 297 -2.26 10.01 11.81
N ALA A 298 -2.87 10.23 12.97
CA ALA A 298 -3.54 11.50 13.26
C ALA A 298 -2.62 12.43 14.06
N LEU A 299 -2.26 13.58 13.49
CA LEU A 299 -1.53 14.63 14.24
C LEU A 299 -2.36 15.07 15.46
N THR A 300 -1.70 15.15 16.62
CA THR A 300 -2.31 15.60 17.87
C THR A 300 -1.97 17.06 18.18
N ASP A 301 -2.78 17.68 19.04
CA ASP A 301 -2.48 19.01 19.62
C ASP A 301 -1.51 18.93 20.82
N ILE A 302 -0.96 17.74 21.12
CA ILE A 302 -0.07 17.52 22.25
C ILE A 302 1.25 18.24 21.98
N LYS A 303 1.61 19.14 22.90
CA LYS A 303 2.91 19.82 22.88
C LYS A 303 3.89 19.04 23.76
N PRO A 304 5.02 18.59 23.23
CA PRO A 304 6.10 18.04 24.04
C PRO A 304 6.54 19.04 25.13
N PRO A 305 7.06 18.55 26.28
CA PRO A 305 7.61 19.42 27.32
C PRO A 305 8.74 20.30 26.75
N ALA A 306 9.01 21.46 27.34
CA ALA A 306 10.14 22.29 26.93
C ALA A 306 11.45 21.48 27.03
N GLY A 307 12.25 21.54 25.97
CA GLY A 307 13.52 20.81 25.86
C GLY A 307 14.73 21.74 25.82
N GLU A 308 15.90 21.20 26.14
CA GLU A 308 17.14 21.79 25.66
C GLU A 308 17.32 21.39 24.19
N ASP A 309 17.97 22.23 23.38
CA ASP A 309 18.29 21.95 21.97
C ASP A 309 17.07 21.78 21.00
N GLU A 310 15.96 22.48 21.23
CA GLU A 310 14.76 22.45 20.34
C GLU A 310 15.09 22.82 18.87
N ASP A 311 16.19 23.54 18.63
CA ASP A 311 16.62 23.90 17.28
C ASP A 311 17.22 22.71 16.49
N LYS A 312 17.61 21.60 17.13
CA LYS A 312 18.27 20.45 16.47
C LYS A 312 17.31 19.51 15.73
N PHE A 313 16.02 19.59 15.99
CA PHE A 313 15.03 18.70 15.36
C PHE A 313 13.71 19.43 15.11
N ILE A 314 12.88 18.84 14.25
CA ILE A 314 11.46 19.16 14.18
C ILE A 314 10.71 17.98 14.77
N GLU A 315 9.77 18.23 15.67
CA GLU A 315 9.06 17.17 16.37
C GLU A 315 7.55 17.25 16.22
N GLY A 316 6.90 16.09 16.30
CA GLY A 316 5.45 15.94 16.24
C GLY A 316 4.96 14.70 16.98
N VAL A 317 3.77 14.78 17.55
CA VAL A 317 3.11 13.66 18.24
C VAL A 317 1.86 13.27 17.47
N PHE A 318 1.79 12.00 17.07
CA PHE A 318 0.70 11.42 16.29
C PHE A 318 0.02 10.31 17.09
N GLN A 319 -1.30 10.25 17.05
CA GLN A 319 -2.05 9.12 17.57
C GLN A 319 -2.05 8.00 16.52
N ILE A 320 -1.61 6.80 16.91
CA ILE A 320 -1.57 5.61 16.02
C ILE A 320 -2.44 4.45 16.53
N ASP A 321 -2.82 4.48 17.82
CA ASP A 321 -3.77 3.56 18.46
C ASP A 321 -4.45 4.27 19.64
N LEU A 322 -5.40 3.64 20.33
CA LEU A 322 -6.05 4.18 21.53
C LEU A 322 -5.07 4.48 22.68
N ASP A 323 -4.07 3.61 22.84
CA ASP A 323 -3.06 3.65 23.90
C ASP A 323 -1.63 3.87 23.37
N LYS A 324 -1.48 4.24 22.08
CA LYS A 324 -0.15 4.42 21.45
C LYS A 324 -0.03 5.75 20.74
N PHE A 325 1.08 6.42 21.01
CA PHE A 325 1.55 7.58 20.25
C PHE A 325 2.75 7.20 19.38
N ALA A 326 2.85 7.80 18.20
CA ALA A 326 4.11 7.96 17.50
C ALA A 326 4.66 9.36 17.82
N TYR A 327 5.83 9.40 18.45
CA TYR A 327 6.63 10.60 18.62
C TYR A 327 7.71 10.62 17.55
N VAL A 328 7.65 11.61 16.67
CA VAL A 328 8.55 11.71 15.52
C VAL A 328 9.56 12.81 15.77
N GLN A 329 10.84 12.52 15.59
CA GLN A 329 11.92 13.48 15.57
C GLN A 329 12.56 13.50 14.18
N LEU A 330 12.30 14.56 13.41
CA LEU A 330 13.07 14.87 12.21
C LEU A 330 14.38 15.53 12.65
N LEU A 331 15.45 14.74 12.66
CA LEU A 331 16.78 15.17 13.06
C LEU A 331 17.35 16.08 11.97
N LYS A 332 17.59 17.36 12.31
CA LYS A 332 18.17 18.32 11.35
C LYS A 332 19.67 18.02 11.24
N GLY A 333 20.07 17.33 10.18
CA GLY A 333 21.46 17.18 9.81
C GLY A 333 22.07 18.50 9.35
N GLU A 334 23.39 18.54 9.19
CA GLU A 334 24.01 19.66 8.48
C GLU A 334 23.81 19.48 6.97
N ILE A 335 23.54 20.56 6.25
CA ILE A 335 23.45 20.57 4.77
C ILE A 335 24.80 20.24 4.12
N ASP A 336 25.91 20.51 4.82
CA ASP A 336 27.27 20.26 4.36
C ASP A 336 28.21 20.01 5.56
N PRO A 337 28.17 18.81 6.17
CA PRO A 337 29.00 18.50 7.32
C PRO A 337 30.47 18.41 6.92
N SER A 338 31.37 19.06 7.66
CA SER A 338 32.80 18.95 7.37
C SER A 338 33.29 17.50 7.57
N PRO A 339 34.29 17.01 6.81
CA PRO A 339 34.85 15.67 6.99
C PRO A 339 35.28 15.40 8.44
N GLU A 340 35.82 16.41 9.13
CA GLU A 340 36.17 16.32 10.55
C GLU A 340 34.95 16.08 11.46
N LYS A 341 33.80 16.69 11.14
CA LYS A 341 32.54 16.47 11.88
C LYS A 341 31.94 15.10 11.56
N ILE A 342 31.99 14.65 10.31
CA ILE A 342 31.58 13.28 9.92
C ILE A 342 32.44 12.26 10.69
N LEU A 343 33.76 12.44 10.69
CA LEU A 343 34.70 11.59 11.42
C LEU A 343 34.49 11.66 12.94
N ALA A 344 34.10 12.82 13.47
CA ALA A 344 33.75 12.99 14.87
C ALA A 344 32.44 12.27 15.23
N GLN A 345 31.45 12.25 14.34
CA GLN A 345 30.20 11.48 14.48
C GLN A 345 30.46 9.96 14.39
N MET A 346 31.46 9.53 13.60
CA MET A 346 31.87 8.13 13.47
C MET A 346 32.70 7.60 14.64
N LYS A 347 33.31 8.46 15.47
CA LYS A 347 34.08 8.02 16.64
C LYS A 347 33.11 7.50 17.72
N PRO A 348 33.12 6.18 18.05
CA PRO A 348 32.30 5.66 19.12
C PRO A 348 32.83 6.21 20.45
N HIS A 349 32.19 7.28 20.94
CA HIS A 349 32.40 7.90 22.25
C HIS A 349 33.86 8.14 22.66
N ALA A 350 34.37 9.35 22.43
CA ALA A 350 35.38 9.88 23.35
C ALA A 350 34.73 10.00 24.75
N LYS A 351 35.01 9.00 25.60
CA LYS A 351 34.57 8.78 27.00
C LYS A 351 33.15 8.23 27.20
N ILE A 352 33.10 6.90 27.34
CA ILE A 352 32.10 6.19 28.13
C ILE A 352 32.20 6.70 29.59
N GLY A 353 31.28 7.58 29.98
CA GLY A 353 31.21 8.15 31.32
C GLY A 353 30.20 9.28 31.44
N ALA A 354 28.92 8.94 31.64
CA ALA A 354 27.90 9.76 32.31
C ALA A 354 27.29 11.01 31.63
N LEU A 355 27.28 11.13 30.30
CA LEU A 355 26.42 12.10 29.60
C LEU A 355 25.59 11.37 28.52
N THR A 356 24.28 11.30 28.73
CA THR A 356 23.29 10.91 27.71
C THR A 356 23.36 11.91 26.56
N ASP A 357 23.51 11.42 25.34
CA ASP A 357 23.42 12.23 24.12
C ASP A 357 22.05 12.99 24.07
N PRO A 358 22.01 14.27 23.63
CA PRO A 358 20.81 15.12 23.69
C PRO A 358 19.58 14.49 23.03
N TYR A 359 19.74 13.70 21.96
CA TYR A 359 18.61 13.02 21.31
C TYR A 359 18.03 11.92 22.21
N THR A 360 18.89 11.16 22.89
CA THR A 360 18.47 10.16 23.88
C THR A 360 17.78 10.81 25.08
N ALA A 361 18.37 11.88 25.63
CA ALA A 361 17.77 12.60 26.75
C ALA A 361 16.39 13.18 26.39
N ARG A 362 16.24 13.75 25.18
CA ARG A 362 14.96 14.25 24.67
C ARG A 362 13.95 13.11 24.50
N TYR A 363 14.35 12.00 23.89
CA TYR A 363 13.52 10.80 23.77
C TYR A 363 13.00 10.33 25.13
N GLU A 364 13.88 10.20 26.13
CA GLU A 364 13.48 9.74 27.47
C GLU A 364 12.52 10.71 28.15
N GLN A 365 12.77 12.02 28.03
CA GLN A 365 11.92 13.07 28.57
C GLN A 365 10.51 13.02 27.95
N VAL A 366 10.42 13.03 26.61
CA VAL A 366 9.13 13.10 25.91
C VAL A 366 8.38 11.78 26.02
N SER A 367 9.05 10.64 25.86
CA SER A 367 8.38 9.33 26.00
C SER A 367 7.86 9.10 27.43
N SER A 368 8.60 9.50 28.47
CA SER A 368 8.12 9.44 29.85
C SER A 368 6.93 10.36 30.09
N TYR A 369 6.95 11.57 29.52
CA TYR A 369 5.83 12.51 29.58
C TYR A 369 4.57 11.95 28.91
N LEU A 370 4.70 11.38 27.72
CA LEU A 370 3.59 10.80 26.96
C LEU A 370 3.05 9.54 27.65
N ASN A 371 3.91 8.69 28.20
CA ASN A 371 3.50 7.49 28.95
C ASN A 371 2.66 7.84 30.19
N ALA A 372 2.92 9.00 30.81
CA ALA A 372 2.22 9.46 32.01
C ALA A 372 0.90 10.22 31.72
N MET A 373 0.54 10.48 30.45
CA MET A 373 -0.64 11.27 30.11
C MET A 373 -1.96 10.60 30.53
N ASP A 374 -2.05 9.28 30.42
CA ASP A 374 -3.23 8.51 30.81
C ASP A 374 -2.79 7.18 31.45
N GLU A 375 -2.62 7.22 32.78
CA GLU A 375 -2.28 6.04 33.59
C GLU A 375 -3.34 4.93 33.47
N SER A 376 -4.60 5.28 33.17
CA SER A 376 -5.68 4.29 33.03
C SER A 376 -5.56 3.46 31.75
N ARG A 377 -4.98 4.05 30.70
CA ARG A 377 -4.76 3.39 29.40
C ARG A 377 -3.38 2.75 29.26
N ARG A 378 -2.41 3.11 30.12
CA ARG A 378 -1.02 2.67 30.06
C ARG A 378 -0.40 3.02 28.69
N MET A 379 -0.32 4.32 28.42
CA MET A 379 0.17 4.83 27.13
C MET A 379 1.58 4.30 26.81
N LYS A 380 1.79 3.94 25.54
CA LYS A 380 3.08 3.52 24.99
C LYS A 380 3.48 4.43 23.83
N VAL A 381 4.77 4.52 23.56
CA VAL A 381 5.31 5.42 22.53
C VAL A 381 6.18 4.66 21.53
N LEU A 382 5.91 4.83 20.23
CA LEU A 382 6.87 4.61 19.16
C LEU A 382 7.65 5.90 18.97
N THR A 383 8.95 5.91 19.23
CA THR A 383 9.81 7.01 18.83
C THR A 383 10.44 6.72 17.48
N LEU A 384 10.08 7.52 16.48
CA LEU A 384 10.58 7.44 15.12
C LEU A 384 11.60 8.55 14.89
N PHE A 385 12.87 8.18 14.76
CA PHE A 385 13.95 9.09 14.41
C PHE A 385 14.11 9.10 12.88
N ILE A 386 14.03 10.28 12.27
CA ILE A 386 14.16 10.45 10.83
C ILE A 386 15.34 11.37 10.56
N GLY A 387 16.38 10.83 9.92
CA GLY A 387 17.55 11.61 9.52
C GLY A 387 17.27 12.47 8.31
N ALA A 388 17.21 13.79 8.50
CA ALA A 388 17.14 14.75 7.40
C ALA A 388 18.55 15.26 7.07
N GLY A 389 18.98 15.14 5.82
CA GLY A 389 20.28 15.65 5.37
C GLY A 389 20.38 15.65 3.85
N ILE A 390 21.43 16.28 3.32
CA ILE A 390 21.76 16.30 1.89
C ILE A 390 23.02 15.48 1.70
N GLY A 391 22.90 14.30 1.10
CA GLY A 391 24.04 13.55 0.55
C GLY A 391 25.05 13.00 1.55
N GLY A 392 24.68 12.73 2.79
CA GLY A 392 25.56 12.06 3.77
C GLY A 392 24.82 11.00 4.57
N THR A 393 25.43 9.81 4.72
CA THR A 393 24.97 8.77 5.63
C THR A 393 25.06 9.32 7.05
N MET A 394 23.93 9.72 7.63
CA MET A 394 23.91 10.11 9.04
C MET A 394 24.14 8.85 9.88
N TYR A 395 25.34 8.71 10.43
CA TYR A 395 25.62 7.65 11.39
C TYR A 395 24.97 8.01 12.73
N PHE A 396 23.78 7.45 12.97
CA PHE A 396 23.02 7.69 14.20
C PHE A 396 22.79 6.38 14.94
N VAL A 397 23.36 6.28 16.13
CA VAL A 397 23.05 5.20 17.07
C VAL A 397 21.84 5.65 17.89
N TRP A 398 20.66 5.12 17.57
CA TRP A 398 19.44 5.48 18.28
C TRP A 398 19.30 4.68 19.59
N PRO A 399 18.61 5.25 20.60
CA PRO A 399 18.45 4.61 21.89
C PRO A 399 17.60 3.33 21.82
N LYS A 400 17.90 2.39 22.70
CA LYS A 400 17.07 1.21 22.92
C LYS A 400 15.71 1.63 23.52
N PRO A 401 14.63 0.89 23.22
CA PRO A 401 13.33 1.15 23.82
C PRO A 401 13.35 0.99 25.35
N ASN A 402 12.61 1.84 26.04
CA ASN A 402 12.39 1.79 27.49
C ASN A 402 11.03 1.18 27.81
N GLY A 403 11.01 0.09 28.60
CA GLY A 403 9.77 -0.61 28.94
C GLY A 403 9.09 -1.21 27.71
N ASP A 404 7.82 -0.88 27.51
CA ASP A 404 6.99 -1.34 26.38
C ASP A 404 7.04 -0.39 25.16
N ASN A 405 7.77 0.72 25.26
CA ASN A 405 7.97 1.64 24.14
C ASN A 405 8.76 0.98 23.02
N GLN A 406 8.75 1.58 21.83
CA GLN A 406 9.48 1.11 20.66
C GLN A 406 10.29 2.25 20.06
N THR A 407 11.43 1.94 19.43
CA THR A 407 12.28 2.94 18.75
C THR A 407 12.69 2.43 17.37
N LEU A 408 12.68 3.34 16.38
CA LEU A 408 13.11 3.07 15.01
C LEU A 408 13.88 4.26 14.45
N PHE A 409 14.80 3.99 13.53
CA PHE A 409 15.51 5.00 12.76
C PHE A 409 15.39 4.71 11.26
N PHE A 410 15.18 5.77 10.47
CA PHE A 410 15.31 5.75 9.02
C PHE A 410 16.01 7.03 8.53
N SER A 411 16.74 6.94 7.42
CA SER A 411 16.99 8.13 6.61
C SER A 411 15.65 8.64 6.05
N PHE A 412 15.55 9.92 5.69
CA PHE A 412 14.33 10.42 5.05
C PHE A 412 14.01 9.65 3.76
N ALA A 413 15.03 9.40 2.92
CA ALA A 413 14.90 8.67 1.65
C ALA A 413 14.40 7.22 1.85
N ASP A 414 14.97 6.47 2.80
CA ASP A 414 14.52 5.11 3.16
C ASP A 414 13.06 5.13 3.60
N PHE A 415 12.70 6.09 4.46
CA PHE A 415 11.32 6.25 4.92
C PHE A 415 10.38 6.54 3.75
N GLU A 416 10.76 7.39 2.79
CA GLU A 416 9.95 7.61 1.59
C GLU A 416 9.74 6.30 0.82
N LYS A 417 10.80 5.53 0.56
CA LYS A 417 10.69 4.25 -0.19
C LYS A 417 9.82 3.22 0.53
N ILE A 418 9.84 3.20 1.87
CA ILE A 418 8.99 2.33 2.68
C ILE A 418 7.52 2.71 2.52
N VAL A 419 7.20 4.01 2.53
CA VAL A 419 5.83 4.49 2.34
C VAL A 419 5.33 4.30 0.90
N PHE A 420 6.23 4.32 -0.08
CA PHE A 420 5.90 4.20 -1.52
C PHE A 420 5.18 2.89 -1.87
N GLU A 421 5.38 1.83 -1.09
CA GLU A 421 4.67 0.54 -1.21
C GLU A 421 3.14 0.70 -1.15
N GLY A 422 2.64 1.72 -0.44
CA GLY A 422 1.21 2.04 -0.36
C GLY A 422 0.37 1.06 0.47
N GLN A 423 1.00 0.13 1.20
CA GLN A 423 0.33 -0.89 2.03
C GLN A 423 0.48 -0.68 3.54
N LEU A 424 0.98 0.48 3.97
CA LEU A 424 1.20 0.75 5.39
C LEU A 424 -0.10 1.11 6.11
N GLU A 425 -0.41 0.35 7.16
CA GLU A 425 -1.46 0.62 8.13
C GLU A 425 -0.91 1.42 9.33
N PRO A 426 -1.77 2.01 10.19
CA PRO A 426 -1.32 2.83 11.32
C PRO A 426 -0.32 2.13 12.26
N LEU A 427 -0.38 0.79 12.38
CA LEU A 427 0.49 0.01 13.25
C LEU A 427 1.63 -0.73 12.52
N SER A 428 1.80 -0.59 11.20
CA SER A 428 2.84 -1.32 10.45
C SER A 428 4.25 -1.07 11.01
N LEU A 429 4.62 0.20 11.23
CA LEU A 429 5.92 0.55 11.81
C LEU A 429 6.04 0.17 13.30
N TRP A 430 4.93 0.15 14.04
CA TRP A 430 4.92 -0.36 15.43
C TRP A 430 5.27 -1.85 15.46
N LYS A 431 4.66 -2.65 14.59
CA LYS A 431 4.91 -4.10 14.49
C LYS A 431 6.31 -4.40 13.97
N TYR A 432 6.80 -3.65 12.99
CA TYR A 432 8.19 -3.73 12.56
C TYR A 432 9.15 -3.45 13.74
N ALA A 433 8.89 -2.42 14.53
CA ALA A 433 9.71 -2.12 15.71
C ALA A 433 9.71 -3.25 16.75
N LYS A 434 8.55 -3.90 17.00
CA LYS A 434 8.46 -5.11 17.85
C LYS A 434 9.38 -6.22 17.31
N ALA A 435 9.39 -6.44 15.99
CA ALA A 435 10.24 -7.44 15.35
C ALA A 435 11.73 -7.10 15.44
N VAL A 436 12.12 -5.84 15.23
CA VAL A 436 13.49 -5.35 15.44
C VAL A 436 13.95 -5.58 16.89
N GLY A 437 13.10 -5.19 17.85
CA GLY A 437 13.36 -5.39 19.27
C GLY A 437 13.48 -6.86 19.67
N ARG A 438 12.75 -7.76 18.99
CA ARG A 438 12.88 -9.22 19.16
C ARG A 438 14.19 -9.72 18.57
N ALA A 439 14.46 -9.44 17.31
CA ALA A 439 15.64 -9.95 16.61
C ALA A 439 16.94 -9.47 17.24
N GLY A 440 16.99 -8.21 17.72
CA GLY A 440 18.15 -7.66 18.42
C GLY A 440 18.52 -8.32 19.75
N LYS A 441 17.67 -9.22 20.29
CA LYS A 441 17.99 -10.03 21.49
C LYS A 441 18.80 -11.29 21.17
N THR A 442 18.62 -11.86 19.98
CA THR A 442 19.21 -13.16 19.59
C THR A 442 20.20 -13.05 18.45
N THR A 443 20.12 -11.99 17.65
CA THR A 443 20.84 -11.85 16.39
C THR A 443 21.70 -10.59 16.39
N ARG A 444 22.87 -10.67 15.75
CA ARG A 444 23.71 -9.50 15.46
C ARG A 444 23.60 -9.16 13.99
N PHE A 445 23.10 -7.97 13.70
CA PHE A 445 23.10 -7.41 12.36
C PHE A 445 24.48 -6.84 12.05
N GLY A 446 24.97 -7.07 10.83
CA GLY A 446 26.23 -6.50 10.37
C GLY A 446 26.15 -4.98 10.24
N PRO A 447 27.28 -4.26 10.37
CA PRO A 447 27.32 -2.81 10.27
C PRO A 447 26.98 -2.28 8.86
N GLY A 448 26.95 -3.14 7.85
CA GLY A 448 26.56 -2.79 6.48
C GLY A 448 25.06 -2.87 6.18
N ASN A 449 24.23 -3.36 7.11
CA ASN A 449 22.79 -3.44 6.87
C ASN A 449 22.15 -2.05 6.99
N SER A 450 21.54 -1.55 5.92
CA SER A 450 20.74 -0.33 5.98
C SER A 450 19.42 -0.56 6.72
N SER A 451 18.76 0.52 7.14
CA SER A 451 17.39 0.44 7.68
C SER A 451 16.40 -0.13 6.67
N LEU A 452 16.61 0.17 5.38
CA LEU A 452 15.83 -0.36 4.27
C LEU A 452 16.05 -1.86 4.06
N ASP A 453 17.30 -2.36 4.10
CA ASP A 453 17.59 -3.80 3.96
C ASP A 453 16.83 -4.63 4.99
N ASN A 454 16.87 -4.19 6.26
CA ASN A 454 16.19 -4.88 7.34
C ASN A 454 14.66 -4.86 7.14
N TYR A 455 14.09 -3.72 6.72
CA TYR A 455 12.65 -3.63 6.46
C TYR A 455 12.21 -4.51 5.29
N VAL A 456 12.96 -4.51 4.18
CA VAL A 456 12.63 -5.34 3.01
C VAL A 456 12.72 -6.82 3.34
N TYR A 457 13.73 -7.23 4.11
CA TYR A 457 13.81 -8.60 4.60
C TYR A 457 12.63 -8.99 5.49
N TYR A 458 12.26 -8.10 6.42
CA TYR A 458 11.10 -8.27 7.28
C TYR A 458 9.82 -8.51 6.47
N GLN A 459 9.58 -7.70 5.43
CA GLN A 459 8.45 -7.85 4.51
C GLN A 459 8.51 -9.20 3.77
N GLN A 460 9.64 -9.49 3.10
CA GLN A 460 9.83 -10.72 2.32
C GLN A 460 9.71 -12.00 3.15
N ASN A 461 10.05 -11.92 4.44
CA ASN A 461 10.01 -13.04 5.37
C ASN A 461 8.67 -13.14 6.15
N GLY A 462 7.62 -12.42 5.73
CA GLY A 462 6.29 -12.50 6.34
C GLY A 462 6.24 -11.90 7.74
N GLY A 463 6.84 -10.72 7.92
CA GLY A 463 6.82 -9.98 9.18
C GLY A 463 7.82 -10.47 10.23
N SER A 464 8.90 -11.15 9.83
CA SER A 464 9.96 -11.64 10.72
C SER A 464 11.34 -11.15 10.28
N LEU A 465 12.16 -10.72 11.25
CA LEU A 465 13.59 -10.48 11.03
C LEU A 465 14.47 -11.68 11.37
N LEU A 466 13.89 -12.78 11.87
CA LEU A 466 14.61 -14.01 12.18
C LEU A 466 14.47 -15.02 11.03
N PRO A 467 15.54 -15.74 10.65
CA PRO A 467 15.46 -16.83 9.69
C PRO A 467 14.43 -17.86 10.12
N ARG A 468 13.66 -18.41 9.17
CA ARG A 468 12.59 -19.37 9.48
C ARG A 468 13.14 -20.70 9.97
N ASP A 469 14.17 -21.21 9.30
CA ASP A 469 14.69 -22.57 9.52
C ASP A 469 16.11 -22.56 10.13
N GLU A 470 16.91 -21.52 9.86
CA GLU A 470 18.33 -21.46 10.23
C GLU A 470 18.57 -20.82 11.61
N THR A 471 19.69 -21.16 12.25
CA THR A 471 20.05 -20.59 13.56
C THR A 471 20.30 -19.09 13.44
N PRO A 472 19.66 -18.25 14.28
CA PRO A 472 19.93 -16.82 14.27
C PRO A 472 21.35 -16.56 14.78
N GLY A 473 22.20 -16.02 13.91
CA GLY A 473 23.62 -15.80 14.20
C GLY A 473 24.06 -14.37 13.92
N TYR A 474 25.03 -14.23 13.03
CA TYR A 474 25.42 -12.95 12.45
C TYR A 474 24.76 -12.84 11.09
N MET A 475 23.92 -11.82 10.88
CA MET A 475 23.21 -11.62 9.62
C MET A 475 23.73 -10.38 8.93
N THR A 476 24.15 -10.55 7.68
CA THR A 476 24.50 -9.45 6.78
C THR A 476 23.54 -9.50 5.60
N MET A 477 22.96 -8.35 5.29
CA MET A 477 22.03 -8.16 4.19
C MET A 477 22.68 -7.13 3.30
N MET A 478 23.05 -7.49 2.08
CA MET A 478 23.67 -6.57 1.14
C MET A 478 22.87 -6.59 -0.16
N GLY A 479 22.59 -5.41 -0.70
CA GLY A 479 21.96 -5.21 -2.02
C GLY A 479 20.43 -5.32 -2.06
N VAL A 480 19.78 -5.98 -1.10
CA VAL A 480 18.31 -6.17 -1.12
C VAL A 480 17.55 -4.84 -1.05
N GLY A 481 18.02 -3.90 -0.23
CA GLY A 481 17.49 -2.54 -0.14
C GLY A 481 17.76 -1.72 -1.41
N THR A 482 18.90 -1.93 -2.06
CA THR A 482 19.26 -1.27 -3.34
C THR A 482 18.31 -1.65 -4.47
N ASP A 483 18.06 -2.95 -4.64
CA ASP A 483 17.12 -3.43 -5.66
C ASP A 483 15.70 -2.96 -5.38
N TYR A 484 15.31 -2.97 -4.11
CA TYR A 484 14.02 -2.44 -3.67
C TYR A 484 13.88 -0.94 -3.93
N GLN A 485 14.92 -0.15 -3.66
CA GLN A 485 14.95 1.29 -3.94
C GLN A 485 14.72 1.56 -5.42
N ARG A 486 15.43 0.86 -6.31
CA ARG A 486 15.23 0.97 -7.76
C ARG A 486 13.79 0.63 -8.13
N GLN A 487 13.31 -0.53 -7.69
CA GLN A 487 11.93 -0.97 -7.95
C GLN A 487 10.91 0.09 -7.52
N MET A 488 11.05 0.68 -6.33
CA MET A 488 10.13 1.71 -5.83
C MET A 488 10.20 3.03 -6.62
N VAL A 489 11.37 3.42 -7.10
CA VAL A 489 11.52 4.62 -7.95
C VAL A 489 10.86 4.42 -9.31
N ALA A 490 11.12 3.30 -10.00
CA ALA A 490 10.47 3.00 -11.27
C ALA A 490 8.96 2.74 -11.12
N PHE A 491 8.56 2.20 -9.97
CA PHE A 491 7.16 2.01 -9.62
C PHE A 491 6.42 3.33 -9.51
N ARG A 492 6.93 4.29 -8.73
CA ARG A 492 6.27 5.61 -8.59
C ARG A 492 6.38 6.47 -9.83
N ASP A 493 7.45 6.31 -10.61
CA ASP A 493 7.63 6.97 -11.90
C ASP A 493 7.31 8.47 -11.82
N GLU A 494 7.91 9.16 -10.86
CA GLU A 494 7.56 10.56 -10.55
C GLU A 494 8.06 11.51 -11.65
N HIS A 495 7.15 12.31 -12.19
CA HIS A 495 7.47 13.25 -13.26
C HIS A 495 6.42 14.37 -13.31
N ALA A 496 6.63 15.36 -14.17
CA ALA A 496 5.69 16.45 -14.41
C ALA A 496 4.81 16.17 -15.64
N ALA A 497 3.51 16.42 -15.53
CA ALA A 497 2.58 16.31 -16.64
C ALA A 497 1.82 17.61 -16.86
N ARG A 498 1.62 18.01 -18.13
CA ARG A 498 0.89 19.24 -18.48
C ARG A 498 -0.58 19.13 -18.08
N LEU A 499 -1.09 20.12 -17.35
CA LEU A 499 -2.52 20.33 -17.06
C LEU A 499 -2.87 21.81 -17.27
N TYR A 500 -4.10 22.14 -17.67
CA TYR A 500 -4.51 23.54 -17.71
C TYR A 500 -4.73 24.12 -16.30
N ARG A 501 -4.05 25.24 -16.00
CA ARG A 501 -4.42 26.13 -14.88
C ARG A 501 -4.95 27.44 -15.45
N GLY A 502 -6.27 27.56 -15.48
CA GLY A 502 -6.94 28.65 -16.18
C GLY A 502 -6.79 28.50 -17.69
N ARG A 503 -6.13 29.47 -18.35
CA ARG A 503 -5.93 29.46 -19.82
C ARG A 503 -4.56 28.96 -20.26
N MET A 504 -3.62 28.74 -19.34
CA MET A 504 -2.26 28.33 -19.68
C MET A 504 -2.01 26.90 -19.21
N PRO A 505 -1.38 26.05 -20.04
CA PRO A 505 -0.86 24.78 -19.57
C PRO A 505 0.27 25.05 -18.58
N SER A 506 0.26 24.32 -17.47
CA SER A 506 1.32 24.28 -16.48
C SER A 506 1.63 22.82 -16.22
N ASP A 507 2.88 22.45 -16.09
CA ASP A 507 3.19 21.09 -15.70
C ASP A 507 3.04 20.90 -14.18
N ILE A 508 2.57 19.74 -13.80
CA ILE A 508 2.22 19.38 -12.43
C ILE A 508 2.93 18.08 -12.08
N PRO A 509 3.62 18.00 -10.93
CA PRO A 509 4.19 16.76 -10.44
C PRO A 509 3.12 15.68 -10.22
N VAL A 510 3.36 14.51 -10.79
CA VAL A 510 2.51 13.32 -10.72
C VAL A 510 3.31 12.11 -10.23
N LYS A 511 2.59 11.16 -9.63
CA LYS A 511 3.09 9.85 -9.21
C LYS A 511 2.16 8.76 -9.73
N ARG A 512 2.69 7.57 -10.03
CA ARG A 512 1.91 6.43 -10.50
C ARG A 512 0.86 6.04 -9.45
N ASN A 513 -0.36 5.77 -9.91
CA ASN A 513 -1.50 5.40 -9.08
C ASN A 513 -1.84 3.90 -9.19
N ARG A 514 -1.46 3.25 -10.29
CA ARG A 514 -1.73 1.83 -10.57
C ARG A 514 -0.52 1.18 -11.25
N ASP A 515 -0.23 -0.05 -10.89
CA ASP A 515 1.02 -0.71 -11.30
C ASP A 515 0.90 -1.34 -12.71
N TYR A 516 -0.31 -1.75 -13.07
CA TYR A 516 -0.63 -2.42 -14.32
C TYR A 516 -0.75 -1.47 -15.53
N ALA A 517 -0.76 -0.15 -15.31
CA ALA A 517 -1.03 0.84 -16.34
C ALA A 517 -0.31 2.18 -16.05
N PRO A 518 0.01 2.99 -17.08
CA PRO A 518 0.51 4.35 -16.92
C PRO A 518 -0.63 5.31 -16.54
N ILE A 519 -1.26 5.02 -15.38
CA ILE A 519 -2.29 5.83 -14.74
C ILE A 519 -1.66 6.50 -13.52
N TYR A 520 -1.76 7.82 -13.47
CA TYR A 520 -1.08 8.65 -12.48
C TYR A 520 -2.07 9.53 -11.70
N THR A 521 -1.64 9.99 -10.54
CA THR A 521 -2.32 11.00 -9.70
C THR A 521 -1.34 12.13 -9.40
N MET A 522 -1.84 13.28 -8.92
CA MET A 522 -0.96 14.35 -8.45
C MET A 522 -0.10 13.88 -7.27
N GLN A 523 1.17 14.33 -7.24
CA GLN A 523 2.12 13.99 -6.17
C GLN A 523 1.70 14.62 -4.84
N ASP A 524 1.31 15.90 -4.86
CA ASP A 524 0.75 16.61 -3.71
C ASP A 524 -0.74 16.25 -3.53
N TYR A 525 -1.17 16.15 -2.27
CA TYR A 525 -2.57 15.89 -1.93
C TYR A 525 -3.52 16.93 -2.55
N THR A 526 -4.53 16.42 -3.26
CA THR A 526 -5.65 17.21 -3.76
C THR A 526 -6.98 16.64 -3.24
N PRO A 527 -7.93 17.50 -2.80
CA PRO A 527 -9.27 17.05 -2.45
C PRO A 527 -10.07 16.59 -3.68
N GLN A 528 -9.64 16.98 -4.89
CA GLN A 528 -10.29 16.63 -6.15
C GLN A 528 -9.95 15.18 -6.55
N ASN A 529 -10.81 14.59 -7.38
CA ASN A 529 -10.58 13.27 -7.94
C ASN A 529 -10.07 13.43 -9.38
N ILE A 530 -8.75 13.29 -9.55
CA ILE A 530 -8.07 13.57 -10.81
C ILE A 530 -7.07 12.46 -11.09
N LEU A 531 -7.23 11.82 -12.25
CA LEU A 531 -6.34 10.79 -12.77
C LEU A 531 -5.76 11.25 -14.11
N LEU A 532 -4.53 10.83 -14.42
CA LEU A 532 -3.85 11.08 -15.68
C LEU A 532 -3.59 9.75 -16.39
N ILE A 533 -3.78 9.71 -17.71
CA ILE A 533 -3.36 8.61 -18.59
C ILE A 533 -2.30 9.13 -19.58
N GLU A 534 -1.18 8.42 -19.67
CA GLU A 534 -0.08 8.74 -20.60
C GLU A 534 0.11 7.72 -21.74
N SER A 535 -0.97 7.03 -22.15
CA SER A 535 -0.91 6.02 -23.24
C SER A 535 -1.02 6.59 -24.66
N TYR A 536 -1.41 7.87 -24.77
CA TYR A 536 -1.97 8.46 -26.01
C TYR A 536 -1.10 9.51 -26.69
N GLY A 537 0.17 9.67 -26.32
CA GLY A 537 1.07 10.68 -26.90
C GLY A 537 0.74 12.13 -26.51
N ILE A 538 -0.38 12.34 -25.83
CA ILE A 538 -0.75 13.57 -25.11
C ILE A 538 -1.22 13.19 -23.69
N PRO A 539 -1.06 14.07 -22.69
CA PRO A 539 -1.64 13.87 -21.37
C PRO A 539 -3.16 13.93 -21.43
N ILE A 540 -3.85 12.90 -20.91
CA ILE A 540 -5.31 12.88 -20.79
C ILE A 540 -5.69 12.82 -19.32
N TRP A 541 -6.38 13.85 -18.84
CA TRP A 541 -6.82 13.97 -17.44
C TRP A 541 -8.29 13.59 -17.31
N ILE A 542 -8.62 12.72 -16.37
CA ILE A 542 -9.97 12.29 -16.01
C ILE A 542 -10.30 12.94 -14.67
N MET A 543 -11.35 13.75 -14.64
CA MET A 543 -11.56 14.70 -13.55
C MET A 543 -13.00 14.68 -13.02
N ASN A 544 -13.11 14.76 -11.70
CA ASN A 544 -14.30 15.23 -11.00
C ASN A 544 -13.88 16.08 -9.79
N THR A 545 -14.57 17.19 -9.53
CA THR A 545 -14.22 18.14 -8.47
C THR A 545 -15.32 18.31 -7.41
N ASP A 546 -16.34 17.46 -7.42
CA ASP A 546 -17.55 17.62 -6.60
C ASP A 546 -17.44 16.96 -5.22
N ALA A 547 -16.41 16.14 -4.99
CA ALA A 547 -16.17 15.50 -3.70
C ALA A 547 -16.01 16.52 -2.58
N LYS A 548 -16.91 16.49 -1.59
CA LYS A 548 -16.87 17.36 -0.38
C LYS A 548 -16.37 16.63 0.86
N SER A 549 -16.15 15.32 0.78
CA SER A 549 -15.65 14.48 1.85
C SER A 549 -14.79 13.34 1.30
N ARG A 550 -13.98 12.69 2.16
CA ARG A 550 -13.18 11.51 1.80
C ARG A 550 -14.05 10.36 1.27
N LEU A 551 -15.21 10.12 1.90
CA LEU A 551 -16.19 9.12 1.47
C LEU A 551 -16.69 9.41 0.05
N GLN A 552 -17.12 10.65 -0.23
CA GLN A 552 -17.56 11.02 -1.58
C GLN A 552 -16.44 10.87 -2.61
N LYS A 553 -15.20 11.17 -2.23
CA LYS A 553 -14.04 10.98 -3.12
C LYS A 553 -13.86 9.51 -3.52
N ILE A 554 -14.07 8.57 -2.60
CA ILE A 554 -14.00 7.11 -2.84
C ILE A 554 -15.14 6.67 -3.78
N GLU A 555 -16.37 7.10 -3.54
CA GLU A 555 -17.51 6.75 -4.41
C GLU A 555 -17.32 7.30 -5.84
N ILE A 556 -16.87 8.56 -5.95
CA ILE A 556 -16.59 9.20 -7.24
C ILE A 556 -15.40 8.52 -7.95
N SER A 557 -14.44 7.94 -7.21
CA SER A 557 -13.27 7.29 -7.83
C SER A 557 -13.62 6.05 -8.62
N LEU A 558 -14.72 5.38 -8.30
CA LEU A 558 -15.22 4.26 -9.11
C LEU A 558 -15.44 4.68 -10.57
N TYR A 559 -15.99 5.87 -10.79
CA TYR A 559 -16.29 6.39 -12.13
C TYR A 559 -15.05 6.89 -12.85
N THR A 560 -14.20 7.67 -12.18
CA THR A 560 -12.96 8.18 -12.80
C THR A 560 -11.99 7.04 -13.11
N GLU A 561 -11.88 6.04 -12.23
CA GLU A 561 -11.06 4.84 -12.45
C GLU A 561 -11.62 3.96 -13.56
N ALA A 562 -12.94 3.75 -13.65
CA ALA A 562 -13.55 2.97 -14.73
C ALA A 562 -13.26 3.59 -16.11
N VAL A 563 -13.45 4.91 -16.25
CA VAL A 563 -13.13 5.62 -17.50
C VAL A 563 -11.64 5.52 -17.79
N ALA A 564 -10.78 5.68 -16.78
CA ALA A 564 -9.34 5.59 -16.98
C ALA A 564 -8.88 4.19 -17.41
N PHE A 565 -9.41 3.16 -16.77
CA PHE A 565 -9.13 1.75 -17.06
C PHE A 565 -9.54 1.38 -18.49
N TRP A 566 -10.79 1.68 -18.87
CA TRP A 566 -11.28 1.34 -20.21
C TRP A 566 -10.58 2.13 -21.30
N LEU A 567 -10.32 3.42 -21.06
CA LEU A 567 -9.54 4.23 -22.00
C LEU A 567 -8.11 3.66 -22.13
N TYR A 568 -7.48 3.18 -21.07
CA TYR A 568 -6.20 2.47 -21.19
C TYR A 568 -6.31 1.18 -22.02
N LYS A 569 -7.29 0.32 -21.76
CA LYS A 569 -7.50 -0.94 -22.52
C LYS A 569 -7.74 -0.68 -24.01
N MET A 570 -8.33 0.46 -24.38
CA MET A 570 -8.57 0.84 -25.77
C MET A 570 -7.33 1.41 -26.51
N THR A 571 -6.16 1.48 -25.86
CA THR A 571 -4.95 2.10 -26.42
C THR A 571 -4.55 1.52 -27.78
N SER A 572 -4.61 0.20 -27.96
CA SER A 572 -4.25 -0.48 -29.23
C SER A 572 -5.05 0.03 -30.44
N HIS A 573 -6.31 0.41 -30.24
CA HIS A 573 -7.21 0.89 -31.29
C HIS A 573 -7.13 2.41 -31.49
N LEU A 574 -6.89 3.15 -30.40
CA LEU A 574 -7.10 4.60 -30.37
C LEU A 574 -5.80 5.41 -30.38
N LYS A 575 -4.64 4.81 -30.02
CA LYS A 575 -3.36 5.52 -29.86
C LYS A 575 -3.00 6.33 -31.09
N PHE A 576 -2.99 5.73 -32.27
CA PHE A 576 -2.62 6.42 -33.51
C PHE A 576 -3.51 7.65 -33.79
N CYS A 577 -4.82 7.52 -33.56
CA CYS A 577 -5.77 8.60 -33.80
C CYS A 577 -5.60 9.74 -32.77
N ILE A 578 -5.62 9.42 -31.48
CA ILE A 578 -5.57 10.42 -30.41
C ILE A 578 -4.19 11.09 -30.33
N SER A 579 -3.09 10.35 -30.55
CA SER A 579 -1.73 10.92 -30.63
C SER A 579 -1.53 11.91 -31.78
N SER A 580 -2.46 11.96 -32.75
CA SER A 580 -2.40 12.94 -33.84
C SER A 580 -2.85 14.35 -33.42
N LEU A 581 -3.47 14.50 -32.25
CA LEU A 581 -3.86 15.78 -31.66
C LEU A 581 -2.61 16.65 -31.35
N PRO A 582 -2.76 17.97 -31.23
CA PRO A 582 -1.66 18.83 -30.80
C PRO A 582 -1.12 18.39 -29.44
N ASN A 583 0.18 18.58 -29.20
CA ASN A 583 0.84 18.25 -27.93
C ASN A 583 0.45 19.21 -26.79
N LEU A 584 -0.80 19.11 -26.37
CA LEU A 584 -1.45 19.89 -25.33
C LEU A 584 -2.37 18.94 -24.55
N PRO A 585 -2.60 19.17 -23.25
CA PRO A 585 -3.39 18.25 -22.44
C PRO A 585 -4.86 18.23 -22.84
N ALA A 586 -5.48 17.05 -22.80
CA ALA A 586 -6.92 16.88 -22.93
C ALA A 586 -7.54 16.57 -21.57
N GLU A 587 -8.77 17.03 -21.34
CA GLU A 587 -9.49 16.83 -20.08
C GLU A 587 -10.83 16.14 -20.35
N VAL A 588 -11.12 15.07 -19.63
CA VAL A 588 -12.42 14.38 -19.58
C VAL A 588 -13.02 14.65 -18.21
N TYR A 589 -13.99 15.55 -18.16
CA TYR A 589 -14.69 15.93 -16.94
C TYR A 589 -15.98 15.12 -16.80
N LEU A 590 -16.12 14.40 -15.70
CA LEU A 590 -17.32 13.63 -15.37
C LEU A 590 -18.20 14.48 -14.44
N ASP A 591 -19.30 15.01 -14.97
CA ASP A 591 -20.33 15.68 -14.18
C ASP A 591 -21.36 14.64 -13.73
N ILE A 592 -21.26 14.19 -12.47
CA ILE A 592 -22.03 13.07 -11.95
C ILE A 592 -23.22 13.61 -11.16
N ASP A 593 -24.43 13.20 -11.52
CA ASP A 593 -25.61 13.54 -10.73
C ASP A 593 -25.39 13.10 -9.27
N ARG A 594 -25.61 14.04 -8.35
CA ARG A 594 -25.34 13.87 -6.93
C ARG A 594 -26.04 12.65 -6.33
N MET A 595 -27.21 12.27 -6.85
CA MET A 595 -27.95 11.10 -6.36
C MET A 595 -27.29 9.77 -6.77
N VAL A 596 -26.46 9.73 -7.82
CA VAL A 596 -25.80 8.50 -8.29
C VAL A 596 -24.72 8.00 -7.32
N PHE A 597 -24.10 8.90 -6.55
CA PHE A 597 -23.07 8.55 -5.57
C PHE A 597 -23.44 8.86 -4.11
N GLU A 598 -24.59 9.50 -3.85
CA GLU A 598 -25.11 9.72 -2.48
C GLU A 598 -26.28 8.78 -2.11
N ASP A 599 -26.97 8.20 -3.09
CA ASP A 599 -28.11 7.30 -2.84
C ASP A 599 -27.65 5.84 -2.93
N HIS A 600 -27.71 5.13 -1.81
CA HIS A 600 -27.27 3.74 -1.68
C HIS A 600 -28.40 2.73 -1.86
N ASP A 601 -29.60 3.17 -2.26
CA ASP A 601 -30.76 2.31 -2.48
C ASP A 601 -31.13 2.26 -3.98
N PRO A 602 -30.77 1.18 -4.69
CA PRO A 602 -31.12 0.98 -6.10
C PRO A 602 -32.63 1.05 -6.37
N LYS A 603 -33.51 0.85 -5.38
CA LYS A 603 -34.97 1.01 -5.56
C LYS A 603 -35.36 2.43 -5.92
N ASN A 604 -34.64 3.43 -5.42
CA ASN A 604 -34.83 4.83 -5.80
C ASN A 604 -34.50 5.08 -7.28
N TRP A 605 -33.76 4.16 -7.91
CA TRP A 605 -33.39 4.19 -9.31
C TRP A 605 -34.37 3.37 -10.17
N LEU A 606 -34.78 2.19 -9.68
CA LEU A 606 -35.62 1.19 -10.38
C LEU A 606 -37.06 1.65 -10.68
N GLU A 607 -37.61 2.64 -9.96
CA GLU A 607 -38.93 3.22 -10.30
C GLU A 607 -38.93 3.97 -11.65
N LYS A 608 -37.75 4.26 -12.22
CA LYS A 608 -37.56 4.95 -13.50
C LYS A 608 -37.06 3.94 -14.54
N ARG A 609 -37.98 3.41 -15.35
CA ARG A 609 -37.71 2.46 -16.45
C ARG A 609 -36.44 2.81 -17.26
N PRO A 610 -35.73 1.82 -17.84
CA PRO A 610 -34.67 2.08 -18.79
C PRO A 610 -35.25 2.72 -20.05
N VAL A 611 -35.22 4.04 -20.11
CA VAL A 611 -35.24 4.79 -21.37
C VAL A 611 -33.81 4.69 -21.92
N PRO A 612 -33.57 4.64 -23.24
CA PRO A 612 -32.23 4.92 -23.77
C PRO A 612 -31.80 6.29 -23.25
N VAL A 613 -30.97 6.29 -22.21
CA VAL A 613 -30.51 7.51 -21.56
C VAL A 613 -29.49 8.13 -22.49
N LEU A 614 -29.91 9.18 -23.19
CA LEU A 614 -28.99 10.03 -23.92
C LEU A 614 -28.17 10.79 -22.86
N MET A 615 -26.88 10.47 -22.76
CA MET A 615 -25.95 11.30 -21.99
C MET A 615 -25.64 12.56 -22.79
N GLU A 616 -25.75 13.70 -22.13
CA GLU A 616 -25.30 14.96 -22.70
C GLU A 616 -23.77 15.02 -22.64
N MET A 617 -23.19 15.56 -23.72
CA MET A 617 -21.76 15.76 -23.82
C MET A 617 -21.47 17.02 -24.62
N TYR A 618 -20.54 17.81 -24.12
CA TYR A 618 -20.10 19.04 -24.77
C TYR A 618 -18.58 19.14 -24.75
N VAL A 619 -18.04 19.80 -25.77
CA VAL A 619 -16.60 19.94 -25.96
C VAL A 619 -16.25 21.42 -26.06
N GLU A 620 -15.54 21.93 -25.05
CA GLU A 620 -15.05 23.31 -24.99
C GLU A 620 -13.51 23.31 -24.90
N GLY A 621 -12.83 24.04 -25.78
CA GLY A 621 -11.36 23.99 -25.82
C GLY A 621 -10.85 22.56 -26.09
N GLN A 622 -10.12 22.00 -25.12
CA GLN A 622 -9.66 20.60 -25.07
C GLN A 622 -10.30 19.79 -23.93
N ARG A 623 -11.40 20.30 -23.38
CA ARG A 623 -12.20 19.63 -22.37
C ARG A 623 -13.41 18.98 -23.00
N ILE A 624 -13.62 17.71 -22.70
CA ILE A 624 -14.84 16.94 -22.95
C ILE A 624 -15.54 16.82 -21.61
N THR A 625 -16.74 17.38 -21.49
CA THR A 625 -17.58 17.14 -20.31
C THR A 625 -18.68 16.15 -20.66
N ILE A 626 -18.88 15.18 -19.77
CA ILE A 626 -19.90 14.14 -19.89
C ILE A 626 -20.79 14.21 -18.66
N GLU A 627 -22.08 14.37 -18.89
CA GLU A 627 -23.09 14.34 -17.83
C GLU A 627 -23.52 12.89 -17.59
N ILE A 628 -23.35 12.39 -16.37
CA ILE A 628 -23.80 11.08 -15.91
C ILE A 628 -25.10 11.27 -15.11
N PRO A 629 -26.28 11.09 -15.75
CA PRO A 629 -27.56 11.37 -15.11
C PRO A 629 -28.00 10.23 -14.20
N LEU A 630 -28.87 10.55 -13.23
CA LEU A 630 -29.51 9.55 -12.36
C LEU A 630 -30.22 8.42 -13.12
N GLY A 631 -30.72 8.69 -14.34
CA GLY A 631 -31.38 7.69 -15.18
C GLY A 631 -30.49 6.52 -15.59
N LEU A 632 -29.14 6.66 -15.52
CA LEU A 632 -28.21 5.59 -15.82
C LEU A 632 -28.07 4.58 -14.67
N GLY A 633 -28.53 4.94 -13.45
CA GLY A 633 -28.45 4.13 -12.24
C GLY A 633 -28.91 2.67 -12.41
N PRO A 634 -30.09 2.39 -12.98
CA PRO A 634 -30.56 1.02 -13.18
C PRO A 634 -29.63 0.16 -14.04
N ALA A 635 -29.02 0.72 -15.09
CA ALA A 635 -28.07 -0.01 -15.94
C ALA A 635 -26.68 -0.14 -15.27
N LEU A 636 -26.32 0.78 -14.37
CA LEU A 636 -25.15 0.62 -13.50
C LEU A 636 -25.36 -0.44 -12.43
N ALA A 637 -26.61 -0.68 -12.01
CA ALA A 637 -26.98 -1.74 -11.07
C ALA A 637 -27.16 -3.12 -11.71
N ASP A 638 -27.25 -3.20 -13.04
CA ASP A 638 -27.34 -4.48 -13.76
C ASP A 638 -26.00 -5.24 -13.67
N GLU A 639 -25.99 -6.36 -12.96
CA GLU A 639 -24.78 -7.17 -12.76
C GLU A 639 -24.42 -8.01 -14.00
N GLU A 640 -25.35 -8.27 -14.91
CA GLU A 640 -25.16 -9.21 -16.02
C GLU A 640 -24.38 -8.59 -17.20
N ASN A 641 -24.43 -7.26 -17.32
CA ASN A 641 -23.79 -6.55 -18.41
C ASN A 641 -23.12 -5.23 -17.98
N ASN A 642 -22.20 -4.77 -18.82
CA ASN A 642 -21.48 -3.51 -18.70
C ASN A 642 -22.05 -2.45 -19.66
N ASP A 643 -23.33 -2.53 -20.05
CA ASP A 643 -23.90 -1.67 -21.08
C ASP A 643 -23.90 -0.19 -20.67
N ALA A 644 -24.04 0.11 -19.37
CA ALA A 644 -23.88 1.48 -18.86
C ALA A 644 -22.45 2.01 -19.06
N GLU A 645 -21.42 1.20 -18.78
CA GLU A 645 -20.03 1.59 -18.99
C GLU A 645 -19.70 1.73 -20.48
N ARG A 646 -20.25 0.83 -21.32
CA ARG A 646 -20.16 0.93 -22.78
C ARG A 646 -20.79 2.22 -23.29
N ALA A 647 -21.92 2.62 -22.73
CA ALA A 647 -22.54 3.90 -23.06
C ALA A 647 -21.64 5.07 -22.65
N ILE A 648 -21.09 5.08 -21.42
CA ILE A 648 -20.16 6.12 -20.94
C ILE A 648 -18.96 6.22 -21.89
N MET A 649 -18.31 5.09 -22.18
CA MET A 649 -17.15 5.06 -23.07
C MET A 649 -17.51 5.45 -24.50
N GLY A 650 -18.68 5.05 -25.01
CA GLY A 650 -19.21 5.53 -26.29
C GLY A 650 -19.30 7.05 -26.35
N THR A 651 -19.78 7.68 -25.29
CA THR A 651 -19.84 9.15 -25.19
C THR A 651 -18.45 9.78 -25.09
N VAL A 652 -17.52 9.19 -24.32
CA VAL A 652 -16.11 9.61 -24.26
C VAL A 652 -15.48 9.60 -25.67
N LEU A 653 -15.61 8.50 -26.41
CA LEU A 653 -15.03 8.35 -27.75
C LEU A 653 -15.66 9.30 -28.76
N LYS A 654 -16.97 9.57 -28.65
CA LYS A 654 -17.63 10.63 -29.44
C LYS A 654 -17.05 12.01 -29.13
N GLY A 655 -16.75 12.30 -27.87
CA GLY A 655 -16.08 13.54 -27.45
C GLY A 655 -14.70 13.70 -28.09
N PHE A 656 -13.88 12.64 -28.06
CA PHE A 656 -12.58 12.64 -28.75
C PHE A 656 -12.73 12.80 -30.27
N ASN A 657 -13.73 12.18 -30.89
CA ASN A 657 -14.00 12.35 -32.32
C ASN A 657 -14.34 13.82 -32.67
N ILE A 658 -15.08 14.53 -31.81
CA ILE A 658 -15.33 15.96 -31.97
C ILE A 658 -14.02 16.76 -31.87
N LEU A 659 -13.15 16.46 -30.90
CA LEU A 659 -11.83 17.10 -30.78
C LEU A 659 -10.96 16.86 -32.02
N LEU A 660 -10.90 15.62 -32.53
CA LEU A 660 -10.14 15.28 -33.75
C LEU A 660 -10.64 16.09 -34.95
N LYS A 661 -11.97 16.15 -35.15
CA LYS A 661 -12.59 16.95 -36.23
C LYS A 661 -12.27 18.44 -36.09
N LYS A 662 -12.33 19.00 -34.87
CA LYS A 662 -11.99 20.40 -34.58
C LYS A 662 -10.54 20.72 -34.95
N HIS A 663 -9.62 19.79 -34.72
CA HIS A 663 -8.21 19.91 -35.10
C HIS A 663 -7.88 19.43 -36.53
N LYS A 664 -8.91 19.13 -37.35
CA LYS A 664 -8.77 18.64 -38.74
C LYS A 664 -7.90 17.38 -38.86
N LYS A 665 -8.00 16.48 -37.88
CA LYS A 665 -7.35 15.17 -37.86
C LYS A 665 -8.30 14.09 -38.37
N ALA A 666 -7.76 12.88 -38.61
CA ALA A 666 -8.57 11.74 -39.01
C ALA A 666 -9.64 11.44 -37.94
N SER A 667 -10.91 11.44 -38.34
CA SER A 667 -12.03 11.16 -37.44
C SER A 667 -12.14 9.67 -37.17
N ILE A 668 -12.66 9.33 -35.99
CA ILE A 668 -13.08 7.97 -35.66
C ILE A 668 -14.52 7.82 -36.17
N THR A 669 -14.78 6.82 -37.02
CA THR A 669 -16.14 6.54 -37.52
C THR A 669 -17.01 5.93 -36.42
N GLU A 670 -18.33 6.05 -36.53
CA GLU A 670 -19.25 5.46 -35.56
C GLU A 670 -19.08 3.93 -35.50
N ASP A 671 -18.90 3.28 -36.65
CA ASP A 671 -18.63 1.83 -36.75
C ASP A 671 -17.33 1.45 -36.03
N GLN A 672 -16.27 2.28 -36.12
CA GLN A 672 -15.02 2.04 -35.39
C GLN A 672 -15.19 2.20 -33.88
N ILE A 673 -15.99 3.17 -33.43
CA ILE A 673 -16.31 3.35 -32.01
C ILE A 673 -17.05 2.10 -31.49
N GLU A 674 -18.10 1.67 -32.19
CA GLU A 674 -18.88 0.50 -31.80
C GLU A 674 -18.04 -0.78 -31.80
N HIS A 675 -17.19 -0.97 -32.82
CA HIS A 675 -16.28 -2.10 -32.90
C HIS A 675 -15.27 -2.12 -31.74
N THR A 676 -14.64 -0.97 -31.43
CA THR A 676 -13.68 -0.85 -30.32
C THR A 676 -14.33 -1.18 -28.99
N ILE A 677 -15.54 -0.67 -28.73
CA ILE A 677 -16.28 -0.95 -27.49
C ILE A 677 -16.62 -2.44 -27.39
N ARG A 678 -17.15 -3.02 -28.47
CA ARG A 678 -17.55 -4.43 -28.49
C ARG A 678 -16.37 -5.37 -28.29
N GLU A 679 -15.22 -5.08 -28.90
CA GLU A 679 -14.02 -5.90 -28.80
C GLU A 679 -13.36 -5.77 -27.42
N VAL A 680 -13.12 -4.54 -26.95
CA VAL A 680 -12.32 -4.29 -25.74
C VAL A 680 -13.13 -4.50 -24.46
N MET A 681 -14.42 -4.16 -24.45
CA MET A 681 -15.31 -4.28 -23.28
C MET A 681 -16.09 -5.60 -23.30
N SER A 682 -15.43 -6.67 -23.72
CA SER A 682 -15.92 -8.05 -23.68
C SER A 682 -15.11 -8.87 -22.67
N PRO A 683 -15.72 -9.84 -21.97
CA PRO A 683 -17.14 -10.25 -22.03
C PRO A 683 -18.08 -9.20 -21.41
N GLY A 684 -19.40 -9.33 -21.64
CA GLY A 684 -20.41 -8.36 -21.15
C GLY A 684 -20.38 -8.13 -19.64
N HIS A 685 -19.98 -9.12 -18.85
CA HIS A 685 -19.84 -8.99 -17.40
C HIS A 685 -18.49 -8.37 -16.96
N ALA A 686 -17.59 -7.97 -17.86
CA ALA A 686 -16.38 -7.25 -17.46
C ALA A 686 -16.76 -5.82 -17.05
N LYS A 687 -16.89 -5.58 -15.73
CA LYS A 687 -17.44 -4.34 -15.16
C LYS A 687 -16.52 -3.76 -14.08
N MET A 688 -16.37 -2.44 -14.06
CA MET A 688 -15.55 -1.71 -13.09
C MET A 688 -16.40 -1.00 -12.02
N ILE A 689 -17.59 -0.54 -12.38
CA ILE A 689 -18.57 0.15 -11.55
C ILE A 689 -19.62 -0.87 -11.11
N LEU A 690 -19.57 -1.27 -9.85
CA LEU A 690 -20.53 -2.21 -9.27
C LEU A 690 -21.36 -1.49 -8.21
N VAL A 691 -22.68 -1.53 -8.40
CA VAL A 691 -23.64 -0.95 -7.47
C VAL A 691 -24.23 -2.09 -6.65
N THR A 692 -24.15 -1.99 -5.33
CA THR A 692 -24.68 -3.00 -4.42
C THR A 692 -26.13 -2.72 -4.05
N ASN A 693 -26.95 -3.78 -3.94
CA ASN A 693 -28.30 -3.70 -3.38
C ASN A 693 -28.41 -4.45 -2.04
N SER A 694 -28.44 -3.69 -0.94
CA SER A 694 -28.53 -4.25 0.41
C SER A 694 -29.90 -4.87 0.75
N ASP A 695 -30.96 -4.56 -0.01
CA ASP A 695 -32.29 -5.12 0.23
C ASP A 695 -32.40 -6.59 -0.21
N ASP A 696 -31.76 -6.93 -1.33
CA ASP A 696 -31.70 -8.29 -1.88
C ASP A 696 -30.69 -9.14 -1.08
N ASN A 697 -29.51 -8.55 -0.80
CA ASN A 697 -28.49 -9.18 0.01
C ASN A 697 -28.06 -8.28 1.19
N PRO A 698 -28.53 -8.55 2.42
CA PRO A 698 -28.18 -7.77 3.62
C PRO A 698 -26.69 -7.74 3.94
N PHE A 699 -25.91 -8.72 3.46
CA PHE A 699 -24.47 -8.71 3.66
C PHE A 699 -23.80 -7.55 2.91
N LEU A 700 -24.45 -7.01 1.88
CA LEU A 700 -23.96 -5.84 1.15
C LEU A 700 -24.37 -4.51 1.83
N ASP A 701 -25.01 -4.55 3.00
CA ASP A 701 -25.27 -3.35 3.80
C ASP A 701 -23.99 -2.90 4.48
N ASN A 702 -23.47 -1.75 4.06
CA ASN A 702 -22.24 -1.17 4.57
C ASN A 702 -22.45 -0.24 5.78
N ARG A 703 -23.69 -0.05 6.25
CA ARG A 703 -24.01 0.90 7.32
C ARG A 703 -23.59 0.37 8.69
N GLY A 704 -22.76 1.12 9.39
CA GLY A 704 -22.41 0.83 10.77
C GLY A 704 -21.32 -0.24 10.96
N LEU A 705 -20.62 -0.60 9.89
CA LEU A 705 -19.46 -1.50 9.93
C LEU A 705 -18.25 -0.86 10.63
N SER A 706 -17.32 -1.69 11.11
CA SER A 706 -16.00 -1.24 11.55
C SER A 706 -15.06 -0.97 10.37
N PHE A 707 -13.84 -0.53 10.68
CA PHE A 707 -12.73 -0.50 9.72
C PHE A 707 -12.31 -1.93 9.34
N GLU A 708 -11.76 -2.05 8.13
CA GLU A 708 -11.20 -3.28 7.56
C GLU A 708 -9.97 -3.72 8.37
N ARG A 709 -9.89 -5.02 8.66
CA ARG A 709 -8.72 -5.59 9.33
C ARG A 709 -8.60 -7.09 9.13
N HIS A 710 -7.42 -7.51 8.71
CA HIS A 710 -7.06 -8.91 8.52
C HIS A 710 -6.04 -9.37 9.56
N ILE A 711 -5.86 -10.69 9.69
CA ILE A 711 -4.73 -11.23 10.46
C ILE A 711 -3.43 -10.74 9.83
N ASN A 712 -2.60 -10.08 10.63
CA ASN A 712 -1.31 -9.58 10.19
C ASN A 712 -0.22 -10.65 10.38
N ASP A 713 0.55 -10.92 9.34
CA ASP A 713 1.63 -11.90 9.35
C ASP A 713 2.70 -11.59 10.40
N ALA A 714 2.95 -10.32 10.71
CA ALA A 714 3.90 -9.93 11.74
C ALA A 714 3.50 -10.41 13.14
N ASP A 715 2.21 -10.42 13.46
CA ASP A 715 1.75 -10.91 14.77
C ASP A 715 1.84 -12.44 14.84
N LYS A 716 1.56 -13.15 13.74
CA LYS A 716 1.81 -14.61 13.61
C LYS A 716 3.29 -14.93 13.79
N ALA A 717 4.16 -14.25 13.06
CA ALA A 717 5.61 -14.44 13.15
C ALA A 717 6.15 -14.21 14.57
N LEU A 718 5.65 -13.17 15.27
CA LEU A 718 5.99 -12.93 16.66
C LEU A 718 5.49 -14.05 17.58
N ILE A 719 4.28 -14.59 17.35
CA ILE A 719 3.75 -15.73 18.12
C ILE A 719 4.65 -16.97 17.92
N ASP A 720 5.03 -17.27 16.68
CA ASP A 720 5.91 -18.40 16.35
C ASP A 720 7.27 -18.28 17.04
N ASP A 721 7.84 -17.07 17.07
CA ASP A 721 9.10 -16.77 17.77
C ASP A 721 9.05 -16.98 19.28
N TYR A 722 7.84 -16.91 19.85
CA TYR A 722 7.60 -17.08 21.28
C TYR A 722 6.96 -18.42 21.61
N LEU A 723 6.63 -19.26 20.62
CA LEU A 723 5.87 -20.47 20.83
C LEU A 723 6.64 -21.46 21.71
N VAL A 724 7.78 -21.94 21.24
CA VAL A 724 8.63 -22.93 21.94
C VAL A 724 9.13 -22.42 23.29
N PRO A 725 9.65 -21.18 23.41
CA PRO A 725 10.10 -20.66 24.71
C PRO A 725 9.00 -20.57 25.78
N ASN A 726 7.72 -20.54 25.39
CA ASN A 726 6.57 -20.50 26.31
C ASN A 726 5.90 -21.87 26.51
N LEU A 727 6.48 -22.95 25.98
CA LEU A 727 6.05 -24.30 26.32
C LEU A 727 6.82 -24.73 27.58
N ASP A 728 6.12 -24.85 28.72
CA ASP A 728 6.68 -25.39 29.97
C ASP A 728 6.95 -26.91 29.82
N LEU A 729 7.97 -27.28 29.04
CA LEU A 729 8.32 -28.67 28.75
C LEU A 729 9.43 -29.18 29.69
N GLU A 730 9.22 -30.37 30.24
CA GLU A 730 10.23 -31.07 31.05
C GLU A 730 11.44 -31.52 30.21
N THR A 731 11.22 -31.80 28.92
CA THR A 731 12.24 -32.21 27.95
C THR A 731 12.21 -31.29 26.74
N PRO A 732 13.38 -30.89 26.19
CA PRO A 732 13.45 -30.13 24.95
C PRO A 732 12.75 -30.84 23.80
N VAL A 733 12.15 -30.08 22.88
CA VAL A 733 11.58 -30.62 21.65
C VAL A 733 12.72 -31.15 20.78
N PRO A 734 12.66 -32.41 20.28
CA PRO A 734 13.70 -32.96 19.41
C PRO A 734 13.63 -32.35 18.00
N GLU A 735 14.74 -32.42 17.26
CA GLU A 735 14.82 -31.97 15.85
C GLU A 735 13.84 -32.72 14.93
N ASN A 736 13.51 -33.98 15.25
CA ASN A 736 12.53 -34.77 14.53
C ASN A 736 11.73 -35.66 15.49
N ILE A 737 10.40 -35.56 15.41
CA ILE A 737 9.45 -36.35 16.18
C ILE A 737 8.88 -37.42 15.24
N THR A 738 9.15 -38.69 15.53
CA THR A 738 8.73 -39.80 14.66
C THR A 738 7.43 -40.46 15.12
N ASP A 739 7.13 -40.43 16.42
CA ASP A 739 5.90 -41.03 16.96
C ASP A 739 4.70 -40.08 16.80
N THR A 740 3.66 -40.57 16.13
CA THR A 740 2.42 -39.83 15.85
C THR A 740 1.69 -39.41 17.14
N ARG A 741 1.78 -40.19 18.22
CA ARG A 741 1.15 -39.83 19.51
C ARG A 741 1.92 -38.71 20.19
N GLU A 742 3.25 -38.75 20.16
CA GLU A 742 4.10 -37.64 20.64
C GLU A 742 3.84 -36.34 19.86
N LYS A 743 3.71 -36.41 18.52
CA LYS A 743 3.33 -35.25 17.68
C LYS A 743 2.00 -34.66 18.13
N ASN A 744 0.96 -35.48 18.22
CA ASN A 744 -0.38 -35.04 18.65
C ASN A 744 -0.35 -34.45 20.08
N SER A 745 0.38 -35.08 21.00
CA SER A 745 0.54 -34.57 22.36
C SER A 745 1.24 -33.21 22.39
N LEU A 746 2.24 -32.97 21.53
CA LEU A 746 2.89 -31.68 21.42
C LEU A 746 1.94 -30.61 20.87
N CYS A 747 1.18 -30.91 19.81
CA CYS A 747 0.16 -30.01 19.28
C CYS A 747 -0.83 -29.59 20.38
N MET A 748 -1.31 -30.53 21.20
CA MET A 748 -2.23 -30.21 22.30
C MET A 748 -1.58 -29.36 23.40
N LYS A 749 -0.28 -29.55 23.69
CA LYS A 749 0.46 -28.66 24.61
C LYS A 749 0.58 -27.25 24.04
N ILE A 750 0.84 -27.11 22.74
CA ILE A 750 0.86 -25.83 22.04
C ILE A 750 -0.50 -25.13 22.15
N VAL A 751 -1.59 -25.82 21.78
CA VAL A 751 -2.97 -25.32 21.88
C VAL A 751 -3.26 -24.81 23.31
N ASN A 752 -2.90 -25.58 24.34
CA ASN A 752 -3.11 -25.18 25.73
C ASN A 752 -2.31 -23.92 26.12
N SER A 753 -1.06 -23.79 25.65
CA SER A 753 -0.23 -22.60 25.90
C SER A 753 -0.82 -21.35 25.23
N LEU A 754 -1.27 -21.46 23.98
CA LEU A 754 -1.94 -20.37 23.26
C LEU A 754 -3.24 -19.94 23.94
N ILE A 755 -4.09 -20.88 24.36
CA ILE A 755 -5.33 -20.60 25.12
C ILE A 755 -5.02 -19.91 26.46
N ALA A 756 -3.95 -20.32 27.15
CA ALA A 756 -3.53 -19.69 28.40
C ALA A 756 -3.10 -18.23 28.17
N ARG A 757 -2.38 -17.95 27.08
CA ARG A 757 -2.01 -16.58 26.69
C ARG A 757 -3.22 -15.72 26.34
N ILE A 758 -4.16 -16.23 25.55
CA ILE A 758 -5.44 -15.57 25.26
C ILE A 758 -6.17 -15.23 26.57
N SER A 759 -6.31 -16.20 27.47
CA SER A 759 -7.00 -16.01 28.76
C SER A 759 -6.33 -14.94 29.63
N LYS A 760 -4.99 -14.89 29.63
CA LYS A 760 -4.21 -13.88 30.34
C LYS A 760 -4.48 -12.48 29.79
N LEU A 761 -4.44 -12.30 28.46
CA LEU A 761 -4.72 -11.01 27.83
C LEU A 761 -6.15 -10.52 28.08
N LEU A 762 -7.12 -11.43 28.09
CA LEU A 762 -8.54 -11.10 28.34
C LEU A 762 -8.84 -10.67 29.79
N THR A 763 -8.00 -11.04 30.76
CA THR A 763 -8.28 -10.86 32.19
C THR A 763 -8.56 -9.40 32.58
N ASP A 764 -7.80 -8.45 32.01
CA ASP A 764 -7.91 -7.03 32.32
C ASP A 764 -8.87 -6.27 31.39
N LEU A 765 -9.33 -6.89 30.31
CA LEU A 765 -10.12 -6.25 29.25
C LEU A 765 -11.62 -6.18 29.57
N ASP A 766 -12.26 -5.10 29.15
CA ASP A 766 -13.72 -4.94 29.18
C ASP A 766 -14.35 -5.84 28.10
N ALA A 767 -14.87 -6.99 28.53
CA ALA A 767 -15.43 -8.01 27.63
C ALA A 767 -16.61 -7.48 26.78
N PRO A 768 -17.61 -6.74 27.31
CA PRO A 768 -18.64 -6.11 26.50
C PRO A 768 -18.10 -5.20 25.39
N VAL A 769 -17.11 -4.36 25.68
CA VAL A 769 -16.51 -3.46 24.68
C VAL A 769 -15.75 -4.26 23.62
N LEU A 770 -14.94 -5.24 24.03
CA LEU A 770 -14.23 -6.13 23.11
C LEU A 770 -15.18 -6.92 22.20
N LEU A 771 -16.26 -7.48 22.76
CA LEU A 771 -17.28 -8.20 21.99
C LEU A 771 -17.93 -7.31 20.94
N LYS A 772 -18.22 -6.04 21.27
CA LYS A 772 -18.72 -5.08 20.30
C LYS A 772 -17.74 -4.91 19.13
N HIS A 773 -16.46 -4.71 19.40
CA HIS A 773 -15.46 -4.55 18.35
C HIS A 773 -15.32 -5.80 17.47
N LEU A 774 -15.27 -6.99 18.08
CA LEU A 774 -15.18 -8.26 17.35
C LEU A 774 -16.43 -8.55 16.52
N VAL A 775 -17.63 -8.25 17.01
CA VAL A 775 -18.87 -8.39 16.23
C VAL A 775 -18.87 -7.42 15.04
N LEU A 776 -18.52 -6.16 15.26
CA LEU A 776 -18.44 -5.18 14.16
C LEU A 776 -17.41 -5.60 13.10
N LEU A 777 -16.27 -6.17 13.52
CA LEU A 777 -15.27 -6.73 12.62
C LEU A 777 -15.78 -7.98 11.89
N ASN A 778 -16.51 -8.86 12.57
CA ASN A 778 -17.12 -10.02 11.93
C ASN A 778 -18.16 -9.59 10.87
N GLU A 779 -18.99 -8.60 11.16
CA GLU A 779 -19.92 -8.01 10.19
C GLU A 779 -19.18 -7.39 9.01
N HIS A 780 -18.05 -6.70 9.25
CA HIS A 780 -17.19 -6.18 8.18
C HIS A 780 -16.66 -7.30 7.28
N LEU A 781 -16.09 -8.37 7.85
CA LEU A 781 -15.56 -9.52 7.10
C LEU A 781 -16.66 -10.27 6.32
N LEU A 782 -17.87 -10.33 6.86
CA LEU A 782 -19.02 -10.89 6.15
C LEU A 782 -19.45 -10.02 4.97
N HIS A 783 -19.48 -8.70 5.16
CA HIS A 783 -19.74 -7.75 4.10
C HIS A 783 -18.67 -7.80 3.02
N GLU A 784 -17.41 -7.86 3.41
CA GLU A 784 -16.28 -7.96 2.50
C GLU A 784 -16.32 -9.27 1.71
N ALA A 785 -16.58 -10.41 2.35
CA ALA A 785 -16.77 -11.68 1.65
C ALA A 785 -17.89 -11.61 0.61
N ALA A 786 -19.06 -11.08 0.98
CA ALA A 786 -20.20 -10.94 0.06
C ALA A 786 -19.90 -9.94 -1.07
N SER A 787 -19.20 -8.85 -0.76
CA SER A 787 -18.76 -7.86 -1.75
C SER A 787 -17.75 -8.47 -2.71
N ASN A 788 -16.84 -9.33 -2.24
CA ASN A 788 -15.86 -10.00 -3.08
C ASN A 788 -16.51 -11.09 -3.93
N ASP A 789 -17.46 -11.86 -3.39
CA ASP A 789 -18.24 -12.82 -4.18
C ASP A 789 -18.91 -12.11 -5.38
N LEU A 790 -19.43 -10.90 -5.17
CA LEU A 790 -19.99 -10.07 -6.24
C LEU A 790 -18.90 -9.52 -7.18
N ARG A 791 -17.85 -8.90 -6.64
CA ARG A 791 -16.88 -8.12 -7.42
C ARG A 791 -15.85 -8.96 -8.17
N LEU A 792 -15.37 -10.06 -7.58
CA LEU A 792 -14.23 -10.82 -8.09
C LEU A 792 -14.44 -11.34 -9.52
N PRO A 793 -15.60 -11.91 -9.92
CA PRO A 793 -15.80 -12.37 -11.30
C PRO A 793 -15.64 -11.23 -12.32
N HIS A 794 -16.24 -10.07 -12.05
CA HIS A 794 -16.16 -8.90 -12.91
C HIS A 794 -14.73 -8.33 -12.98
N GLN A 795 -14.05 -8.24 -11.84
CA GLN A 795 -12.68 -7.76 -11.76
C GLN A 795 -11.71 -8.72 -12.47
N ILE A 796 -11.84 -10.03 -12.26
CA ILE A 796 -11.02 -11.04 -12.97
C ILE A 796 -11.25 -10.93 -14.48
N ALA A 797 -12.48 -10.72 -14.94
CA ALA A 797 -12.78 -10.51 -16.35
C ALA A 797 -12.08 -9.25 -16.90
N CYS A 798 -12.15 -8.12 -16.17
CA CYS A 798 -11.44 -6.88 -16.52
C CYS A 798 -9.92 -7.08 -16.55
N TYR A 799 -9.36 -7.71 -15.52
CA TYR A 799 -7.92 -7.85 -15.30
C TYR A 799 -7.30 -9.11 -15.89
N SER A 800 -8.03 -9.85 -16.72
CA SER A 800 -7.58 -11.12 -17.31
C SER A 800 -6.23 -11.02 -18.05
N ASP A 801 -5.91 -9.85 -18.61
CA ASP A 801 -4.62 -9.56 -19.27
C ASP A 801 -3.48 -9.18 -18.30
N PHE A 802 -3.74 -9.09 -16.99
CA PHE A 802 -2.79 -8.65 -15.96
C PHE A 802 -2.65 -9.73 -14.86
N PRO A 803 -1.81 -10.77 -15.06
CA PRO A 803 -1.70 -11.90 -14.15
C PRO A 803 -1.35 -11.53 -12.70
N THR A 804 -0.48 -10.53 -12.51
CA THR A 804 -0.10 -10.05 -11.16
C THR A 804 -1.30 -9.47 -10.43
N ALA A 805 -2.11 -8.62 -11.09
CA ALA A 805 -3.30 -8.05 -10.49
C ALA A 805 -4.32 -9.13 -10.09
N VAL A 806 -4.50 -10.16 -10.94
CA VAL A 806 -5.37 -11.31 -10.63
C VAL A 806 -4.85 -12.11 -9.44
N LYS A 807 -3.52 -12.35 -9.37
CA LYS A 807 -2.89 -13.03 -8.24
C LYS A 807 -3.09 -12.26 -6.93
N ASP A 808 -2.97 -10.94 -6.97
CA ASP A 808 -3.17 -10.09 -5.79
C ASP A 808 -4.63 -10.08 -5.32
N LEU A 809 -5.59 -10.08 -6.25
CA LEU A 809 -7.02 -10.25 -5.93
C LEU A 809 -7.28 -11.58 -5.22
N TYR A 810 -6.72 -12.68 -5.71
CA TYR A 810 -6.84 -13.99 -5.05
C TYR A 810 -6.17 -14.02 -3.67
N LYS A 811 -4.98 -13.41 -3.54
CA LYS A 811 -4.26 -13.33 -2.27
C LYS A 811 -5.10 -12.62 -1.22
N LYS A 812 -5.59 -11.40 -1.52
CA LYS A 812 -6.44 -10.62 -0.62
C LYS A 812 -7.70 -11.39 -0.21
N ASN A 813 -8.37 -12.04 -1.17
CA ASN A 813 -9.58 -12.81 -0.85
C ASN A 813 -9.31 -14.02 0.06
N SER A 814 -8.10 -14.60 0.01
CA SER A 814 -7.74 -15.75 0.84
C SER A 814 -7.57 -15.42 2.33
N GLU A 815 -7.40 -14.14 2.69
CA GLU A 815 -7.15 -13.67 4.05
C GLU A 815 -8.45 -13.51 4.88
N ILE A 816 -9.60 -13.39 4.23
CA ILE A 816 -10.91 -13.18 4.87
C ILE A 816 -11.32 -14.40 5.71
N VAL A 817 -11.23 -15.60 5.14
CA VAL A 817 -11.69 -16.85 5.78
C VAL A 817 -10.97 -17.14 7.10
N PRO A 818 -9.62 -17.16 7.18
CA PRO A 818 -8.93 -17.43 8.44
C PRO A 818 -9.21 -16.34 9.47
N THR A 819 -9.28 -15.07 9.05
CA THR A 819 -9.60 -13.94 9.94
C THR A 819 -11.00 -14.08 10.52
N ALA A 820 -12.01 -14.33 9.69
CA ALA A 820 -13.40 -14.50 10.12
C ALA A 820 -13.56 -15.69 11.09
N LEU A 821 -12.85 -16.79 10.84
CA LEU A 821 -12.86 -17.95 11.74
C LEU A 821 -12.25 -17.63 13.10
N ALA A 822 -11.11 -16.93 13.13
CA ALA A 822 -10.46 -16.51 14.36
C ALA A 822 -11.30 -15.51 15.17
N VAL A 823 -11.86 -14.50 14.52
CA VAL A 823 -12.75 -13.50 15.14
C VAL A 823 -13.97 -14.18 15.75
N ARG A 824 -14.63 -15.07 15.00
CA ARG A 824 -15.77 -15.85 15.51
C ARG A 824 -15.36 -16.73 16.69
N GLY A 825 -14.21 -17.39 16.60
CA GLY A 825 -13.65 -18.19 17.70
C GLY A 825 -13.48 -17.37 18.98
N LEU A 826 -12.98 -16.13 18.88
CA LEU A 826 -12.86 -15.21 20.01
C LEU A 826 -14.22 -14.77 20.57
N ILE A 827 -15.20 -14.43 19.71
CA ILE A 827 -16.56 -14.09 20.14
C ILE A 827 -17.15 -15.24 20.97
N GLU A 828 -17.05 -16.47 20.47
CA GLU A 828 -17.55 -17.66 21.16
C GLU A 828 -16.78 -17.91 22.47
N PHE A 829 -15.45 -17.72 22.46
CA PHE A 829 -14.59 -17.88 23.63
C PHE A 829 -14.95 -16.89 24.75
N ILE A 830 -15.08 -15.61 24.42
CA ILE A 830 -15.38 -14.53 25.38
C ILE A 830 -16.83 -14.65 25.88
N ALA A 831 -17.79 -14.99 25.01
CA ALA A 831 -19.18 -15.20 25.43
C ALA A 831 -19.31 -16.42 26.38
N ALA A 832 -18.50 -17.46 26.15
CA ALA A 832 -18.47 -18.64 27.02
C ALA A 832 -17.82 -18.35 28.39
N ALA A 833 -16.81 -17.49 28.45
CA ALA A 833 -16.07 -17.16 29.66
C ALA A 833 -15.79 -15.64 29.76
N PRO A 834 -16.82 -14.81 30.01
CA PRO A 834 -16.66 -13.36 30.06
C PRO A 834 -15.81 -12.96 31.27
N THR A 835 -14.96 -11.95 31.07
CA THR A 835 -14.09 -11.38 32.10
C THR A 835 -14.72 -10.13 32.73
N ASP A 836 -14.34 -9.82 33.98
CA ASP A 836 -14.80 -8.64 34.73
C ASP A 836 -13.82 -7.45 34.59
N GLY A 837 -12.95 -7.49 33.57
CA GLY A 837 -11.97 -6.45 33.29
C GLY A 837 -12.63 -5.11 32.92
N LYS A 838 -11.82 -4.05 32.94
CA LYS A 838 -12.29 -2.66 32.72
C LYS A 838 -11.46 -1.88 31.71
N ARG A 839 -10.32 -2.41 31.26
CA ARG A 839 -9.47 -1.77 30.26
C ARG A 839 -10.12 -1.90 28.89
N THR A 840 -10.29 -0.78 28.18
CA THR A 840 -10.73 -0.83 26.78
C THR A 840 -9.64 -1.47 25.91
N VAL A 841 -10.04 -2.29 24.94
CA VAL A 841 -9.11 -2.96 24.03
C VAL A 841 -8.51 -1.96 23.03
N ASP A 842 -7.19 -2.03 22.86
CA ASP A 842 -6.44 -1.33 21.81
C ASP A 842 -6.27 -2.21 20.55
N LEU A 843 -5.92 -1.58 19.44
CA LEU A 843 -5.83 -2.23 18.14
C LEU A 843 -4.73 -3.29 18.08
N ASP A 844 -3.57 -3.05 18.68
CA ASP A 844 -2.45 -4.02 18.72
C ASP A 844 -2.83 -5.27 19.54
N THR A 845 -3.46 -5.08 20.72
CA THR A 845 -3.94 -6.20 21.55
C THR A 845 -5.02 -7.01 20.82
N MET A 846 -5.90 -6.35 20.07
CA MET A 846 -6.94 -7.04 19.29
C MET A 846 -6.31 -7.92 18.20
N ASP A 847 -5.30 -7.42 17.47
CA ASP A 847 -4.59 -8.21 16.45
C ASP A 847 -3.84 -9.39 17.06
N GLU A 848 -3.18 -9.20 18.20
CA GLU A 848 -2.53 -10.29 18.91
C GLU A 848 -3.54 -11.37 19.30
N LEU A 849 -4.72 -11.00 19.80
CA LEU A 849 -5.78 -11.96 20.14
C LEU A 849 -6.27 -12.74 18.90
N ILE A 850 -6.48 -12.06 17.77
CA ILE A 850 -6.94 -12.71 16.53
C ILE A 850 -5.86 -13.66 16.00
N ALA A 851 -4.60 -13.22 15.98
CA ALA A 851 -3.47 -14.06 15.56
C ALA A 851 -3.29 -15.28 16.49
N LEU A 852 -3.38 -15.11 17.81
CA LEU A 852 -3.33 -16.22 18.77
C LEU A 852 -4.48 -17.22 18.57
N MET A 853 -5.69 -16.74 18.29
CA MET A 853 -6.82 -17.62 18.01
C MET A 853 -6.63 -18.35 16.67
N SER A 854 -6.13 -17.68 15.64
CA SER A 854 -5.76 -18.29 14.36
C SER A 854 -4.76 -19.44 14.57
N GLU A 855 -3.67 -19.20 15.32
CA GLU A 855 -2.68 -20.24 15.61
C GLU A 855 -3.25 -21.37 16.47
N THR A 856 -4.15 -21.06 17.42
CA THR A 856 -4.85 -22.08 18.22
C THR A 856 -5.66 -23.01 17.31
N ILE A 857 -6.42 -22.45 16.37
CA ILE A 857 -7.21 -23.21 15.40
C ILE A 857 -6.29 -24.02 14.48
N HIS A 858 -5.19 -23.44 14.01
CA HIS A 858 -4.22 -24.12 13.16
C HIS A 858 -3.65 -25.38 13.84
N TRP A 859 -3.09 -25.24 15.03
CA TRP A 859 -2.50 -26.37 15.77
C TRP A 859 -3.53 -27.40 16.23
N ALA A 860 -4.77 -26.97 16.53
CA ALA A 860 -5.87 -27.90 16.80
C ALA A 860 -6.25 -28.71 15.56
N ASN A 861 -6.35 -28.08 14.39
CA ASN A 861 -6.62 -28.78 13.12
C ASN A 861 -5.51 -29.77 12.77
N VAL A 862 -4.24 -29.41 13.01
CA VAL A 862 -3.10 -30.34 12.82
C VAL A 862 -3.23 -31.53 13.76
N ALA A 863 -3.55 -31.31 15.04
CA ALA A 863 -3.78 -32.39 16.00
C ALA A 863 -4.91 -33.32 15.54
N ASP A 864 -6.05 -32.77 15.11
CA ASP A 864 -7.19 -33.56 14.62
C ASP A 864 -6.83 -34.33 13.34
N CYS A 865 -6.11 -33.72 12.40
CA CYS A 865 -5.67 -34.42 11.18
C CYS A 865 -4.78 -35.63 11.51
N ILE A 866 -3.89 -35.49 12.50
CA ILE A 866 -3.05 -36.58 12.98
C ILE A 866 -3.90 -37.66 13.67
N ALA A 867 -4.83 -37.27 14.55
CA ALA A 867 -5.67 -38.20 15.31
C ALA A 867 -6.68 -38.97 14.43
N LEU A 868 -7.16 -38.34 13.37
CA LEU A 868 -8.07 -38.91 12.38
C LEU A 868 -7.33 -39.64 11.25
N GLU A 869 -5.99 -39.73 11.32
CA GLU A 869 -5.13 -40.38 10.32
C GLU A 869 -5.29 -39.80 8.90
N LEU A 870 -5.66 -38.51 8.79
CA LEU A 870 -5.78 -37.80 7.52
C LEU A 870 -4.42 -37.34 6.98
N ASN A 871 -3.49 -37.01 7.88
CA ASN A 871 -2.12 -36.60 7.54
C ASN A 871 -1.17 -36.88 8.72
N ASP A 872 0.08 -37.22 8.42
CA ASP A 872 1.16 -37.38 9.42
C ASP A 872 2.37 -36.51 9.01
N PRO A 873 2.32 -35.19 9.23
CA PRO A 873 3.36 -34.28 8.77
C PRO A 873 4.69 -34.55 9.51
N GLY A 874 5.82 -34.32 8.83
CA GLY A 874 7.11 -34.23 9.50
C GLY A 874 7.08 -33.08 10.50
N MET A 875 7.56 -33.29 11.73
CA MET A 875 7.50 -32.30 12.80
C MET A 875 8.75 -32.34 13.67
N GLY A 876 9.21 -31.19 14.14
CA GLY A 876 10.34 -31.11 15.06
C GLY A 876 10.80 -29.68 15.32
N LEU A 877 11.87 -29.52 16.10
CA LEU A 877 12.47 -28.22 16.38
C LEU A 877 13.46 -27.85 15.27
N LEU A 878 13.27 -26.68 14.65
CA LEU A 878 14.17 -26.15 13.64
C LEU A 878 15.43 -25.52 14.28
N PRO A 879 16.56 -25.44 13.56
CA PRO A 879 17.74 -24.70 14.01
C PRO A 879 17.47 -23.24 14.39
N SER A 880 16.42 -22.63 13.84
CA SER A 880 15.90 -21.31 14.23
C SER A 880 15.35 -21.23 15.66
N GLY A 881 15.03 -22.37 16.27
CA GLY A 881 14.31 -22.48 17.54
C GLY A 881 12.79 -22.44 17.40
N ARG A 882 12.26 -22.38 16.17
CA ARG A 882 10.82 -22.47 15.87
C ARG A 882 10.37 -23.92 15.70
N MET A 883 9.06 -24.14 15.81
CA MET A 883 8.45 -25.41 15.45
C MET A 883 8.43 -25.57 13.93
N GLY A 884 9.07 -26.61 13.42
CA GLY A 884 9.02 -27.03 12.03
C GLY A 884 7.88 -28.02 11.79
N MET A 885 7.18 -27.84 10.67
CA MET A 885 6.17 -28.77 10.18
C MET A 885 6.27 -28.88 8.66
N SER A 886 6.06 -30.09 8.14
CA SER A 886 6.04 -30.35 6.72
C SER A 886 4.69 -29.94 6.09
N TYR A 887 4.73 -29.25 4.96
CA TYR A 887 3.55 -28.63 4.31
C TYR A 887 3.12 -29.36 3.04
N GLU A 888 3.65 -30.55 2.75
CA GLU A 888 3.39 -31.28 1.50
C GLU A 888 1.90 -31.59 1.33
N PHE A 889 1.22 -32.02 2.40
CA PHE A 889 -0.22 -32.30 2.32
C PHE A 889 -1.05 -31.08 1.92
N PHE A 890 -0.70 -29.91 2.45
CA PHE A 890 -1.38 -28.66 2.09
C PHE A 890 -1.07 -28.27 0.64
N ARG A 891 0.22 -28.25 0.27
CA ARG A 891 0.69 -27.84 -1.06
C ARG A 891 0.20 -28.76 -2.17
N ASP A 892 0.23 -30.08 -1.95
CA ASP A 892 0.03 -31.07 -3.00
C ASP A 892 -1.44 -31.47 -3.14
N TYR A 893 -2.28 -31.27 -2.11
CA TYR A 893 -3.70 -31.68 -2.13
C TYR A 893 -4.67 -30.54 -1.80
N LEU A 894 -4.49 -29.82 -0.69
CA LEU A 894 -5.48 -28.83 -0.23
C LEU A 894 -5.48 -27.56 -1.09
N GLN A 895 -4.30 -27.04 -1.45
CA GLN A 895 -4.17 -25.83 -2.26
C GLN A 895 -4.72 -26.03 -3.69
N PRO A 896 -4.37 -27.10 -4.43
CA PRO A 896 -4.96 -27.38 -5.75
C PRO A 896 -6.47 -27.57 -5.69
N PHE A 897 -6.98 -28.25 -4.65
CA PHE A 897 -8.42 -28.40 -4.43
C PHE A 897 -9.11 -27.05 -4.20
N SER A 898 -8.53 -26.19 -3.36
CA SER A 898 -9.06 -24.84 -3.08
C SER A 898 -9.12 -23.98 -4.34
N LEU A 899 -8.02 -23.94 -5.11
CA LEU A 899 -7.96 -23.21 -6.39
C LEU A 899 -9.01 -23.73 -7.38
N SER A 900 -9.06 -25.05 -7.59
CA SER A 900 -10.04 -25.67 -8.50
C SER A 900 -11.48 -25.39 -8.08
N LYS A 901 -11.75 -25.35 -6.76
CA LYS A 901 -13.07 -25.01 -6.22
C LYS A 901 -13.42 -23.55 -6.50
N THR A 902 -12.50 -22.62 -6.25
CA THR A 902 -12.69 -21.19 -6.54
C THR A 902 -12.92 -20.96 -8.03
N GLU A 903 -12.11 -21.57 -8.90
CA GLU A 903 -12.30 -21.53 -10.34
C GLU A 903 -13.68 -22.07 -10.75
N ARG A 904 -14.12 -23.17 -10.13
CA ARG A 904 -15.45 -23.75 -10.38
C ARG A 904 -16.57 -22.84 -9.88
N GLU A 905 -16.40 -22.17 -8.75
CA GLU A 905 -17.38 -21.21 -8.21
C GLU A 905 -17.49 -20.01 -9.16
N VAL A 906 -16.38 -19.42 -9.58
CA VAL A 906 -16.35 -18.36 -10.61
C VAL A 906 -17.01 -18.86 -11.90
N TYR A 907 -16.71 -20.07 -12.35
CA TYR A 907 -17.32 -20.65 -13.56
C TYR A 907 -18.83 -20.92 -13.42
N HIS A 908 -19.29 -21.43 -12.27
CA HIS A 908 -20.72 -21.65 -12.03
C HIS A 908 -21.49 -20.33 -11.96
N MET A 909 -20.91 -19.31 -11.33
CA MET A 909 -21.43 -17.96 -11.37
C MET A 909 -21.54 -17.50 -12.83
N MET A 910 -20.45 -17.60 -13.62
CA MET A 910 -20.46 -17.31 -15.06
C MET A 910 -21.52 -18.08 -15.87
N GLN A 911 -21.86 -19.32 -15.50
CA GLN A 911 -22.90 -20.11 -16.18
C GLN A 911 -24.33 -19.77 -15.75
N GLN A 912 -24.58 -19.45 -14.48
CA GLN A 912 -25.89 -18.97 -14.02
C GLN A 912 -26.25 -17.64 -14.69
N TYR A 913 -25.26 -16.76 -14.89
CA TYR A 913 -25.40 -15.51 -15.64
C TYR A 913 -25.66 -15.69 -17.15
N GLY A 914 -25.61 -16.92 -17.67
CA GLY A 914 -25.88 -17.23 -19.07
C GLY A 914 -27.27 -17.84 -19.34
N ASN A 915 -28.03 -18.24 -18.31
CA ASN A 915 -29.18 -19.12 -18.54
C ASN A 915 -30.45 -18.89 -17.69
N ASP A 916 -30.45 -18.01 -16.69
CA ASP A 916 -31.63 -17.80 -15.83
C ASP A 916 -32.31 -16.44 -16.05
N GLY A 917 -32.70 -16.17 -17.30
CA GLY A 917 -33.68 -15.13 -17.62
C GLY A 917 -35.11 -15.60 -17.40
N VAL A 918 -35.47 -16.19 -16.26
CA VAL A 918 -36.87 -16.56 -15.94
C VAL A 918 -37.14 -16.57 -14.41
N ASP A 919 -38.04 -15.69 -13.96
CA ASP A 919 -38.92 -15.81 -12.78
C ASP A 919 -38.38 -15.67 -11.33
N GLU A 920 -37.76 -14.55 -10.94
CA GLU A 920 -37.68 -14.19 -9.49
C GLU A 920 -38.17 -12.79 -9.09
N HIS A 921 -38.70 -11.97 -10.01
CA HIS A 921 -39.11 -10.58 -9.69
C HIS A 921 -40.56 -10.38 -9.18
N ASP A 922 -41.33 -11.43 -8.88
CA ASP A 922 -42.75 -11.29 -8.52
C ASP A 922 -43.08 -11.46 -7.02
N HIS A 923 -42.13 -11.25 -6.10
CA HIS A 923 -42.34 -11.51 -4.66
C HIS A 923 -42.20 -10.31 -3.70
N GLN A 924 -42.00 -9.09 -4.19
CA GLN A 924 -41.72 -7.94 -3.31
C GLN A 924 -42.96 -7.26 -2.66
N ASN A 925 -44.19 -7.71 -2.90
CA ASN A 925 -45.41 -7.07 -2.35
C ASN A 925 -46.32 -7.96 -1.49
N GLU A 926 -45.89 -9.15 -1.07
CA GLU A 926 -46.67 -9.96 -0.13
C GLU A 926 -46.26 -9.72 1.34
N PRO A 927 -47.21 -9.44 2.27
CA PRO A 927 -46.92 -9.43 3.69
C PRO A 927 -46.43 -10.81 4.09
N ALA A 928 -45.22 -10.86 4.67
CA ALA A 928 -44.53 -12.04 5.22
C ALA A 928 -45.33 -13.34 5.00
N ARG A 929 -45.12 -14.01 3.85
CA ARG A 929 -45.61 -15.38 3.65
C ARG A 929 -45.29 -16.13 4.94
N SER A 930 -46.32 -16.68 5.55
CA SER A 930 -46.15 -17.50 6.73
C SER A 930 -45.12 -18.57 6.41
N LEU A 931 -43.95 -18.51 7.06
CA LEU A 931 -42.89 -19.49 6.97
C LEU A 931 -43.36 -20.78 7.63
N TYR A 932 -44.41 -21.42 7.12
CA TYR A 932 -44.90 -22.70 7.62
C TYR A 932 -44.04 -23.79 7.00
N ASN A 933 -43.25 -24.45 7.85
CA ASN A 933 -42.66 -25.73 7.49
C ASN A 933 -43.74 -26.81 7.56
N ASP A 934 -43.42 -28.00 7.09
CA ASP A 934 -44.37 -29.10 7.18
C ASP A 934 -44.70 -29.41 8.67
N PRO A 935 -45.95 -29.77 9.00
CA PRO A 935 -46.36 -29.99 10.39
C PRO A 935 -45.59 -31.09 11.12
N LEU A 936 -44.99 -32.05 10.40
CA LEU A 936 -44.20 -33.11 11.03
C LEU A 936 -42.88 -32.54 11.54
N THR A 937 -42.20 -31.71 10.75
CA THR A 937 -41.00 -31.00 11.18
C THR A 937 -41.28 -30.08 12.36
N ASP A 938 -42.33 -29.26 12.30
CA ASP A 938 -42.66 -28.35 13.41
C ASP A 938 -43.03 -29.08 14.71
N ASN A 939 -43.75 -30.20 14.62
CA ASN A 939 -44.06 -31.04 15.79
C ASN A 939 -42.80 -31.68 16.38
N ALA A 940 -41.90 -32.20 15.55
CA ALA A 940 -40.63 -32.75 16.01
C ALA A 940 -39.78 -31.67 16.73
N PHE A 941 -39.80 -30.44 16.20
CA PHE A 941 -39.11 -29.31 16.82
C PHE A 941 -39.71 -28.91 18.17
N LEU A 942 -41.04 -28.88 18.27
CA LEU A 942 -41.75 -28.59 19.51
C LEU A 942 -41.50 -29.67 20.58
N GLU A 943 -41.50 -30.95 20.20
CA GLU A 943 -41.25 -32.07 21.14
C GLU A 943 -39.82 -32.06 21.68
N GLU A 944 -38.82 -31.84 20.82
CA GLU A 944 -37.41 -31.87 21.22
C GLU A 944 -36.93 -30.56 21.87
N TRP A 945 -37.34 -29.41 21.34
CA TRP A 945 -36.79 -28.11 21.73
C TRP A 945 -37.78 -27.14 22.35
N GLY A 946 -39.06 -27.50 22.47
CA GLY A 946 -40.08 -26.65 23.09
C GLY A 946 -40.42 -25.38 22.29
N ILE A 947 -40.07 -25.32 21.01
CA ILE A 947 -40.43 -24.28 20.04
C ILE A 947 -40.42 -24.88 18.63
N SER A 948 -41.34 -24.46 17.75
CA SER A 948 -41.37 -24.93 16.36
C SER A 948 -40.28 -24.28 15.51
N LEU A 949 -39.84 -24.95 14.44
CA LEU A 949 -38.89 -24.38 13.48
C LEU A 949 -39.48 -23.12 12.82
N SER A 950 -40.76 -23.12 12.47
CA SER A 950 -41.44 -21.93 11.96
C SER A 950 -41.38 -20.74 12.93
N ASN A 951 -41.54 -20.96 14.23
CA ASN A 951 -41.41 -19.91 15.24
C ASN A 951 -39.97 -19.42 15.39
N ILE A 952 -38.97 -20.31 15.25
CA ILE A 952 -37.55 -19.91 15.22
C ILE A 952 -37.26 -18.99 14.02
N LEU A 953 -37.69 -19.37 12.81
CA LEU A 953 -37.49 -18.56 11.60
C LEU A 953 -38.21 -17.22 11.69
N LEU A 954 -39.40 -17.20 12.30
CA LEU A 954 -40.16 -15.98 12.52
C LEU A 954 -39.45 -15.02 13.48
N ILE A 955 -38.88 -15.53 14.59
CA ILE A 955 -38.05 -14.73 15.50
C ILE A 955 -36.88 -14.13 14.72
N GLN A 956 -36.18 -14.92 13.90
CA GLN A 956 -35.06 -14.43 13.08
C GLN A 956 -35.50 -13.32 12.12
N ALA A 957 -36.58 -13.52 11.37
CA ALA A 957 -37.08 -12.52 10.42
C ALA A 957 -37.40 -11.18 11.11
N VAL A 958 -38.00 -11.23 12.31
CA VAL A 958 -38.30 -10.04 13.10
C VAL A 958 -37.03 -9.37 13.62
N LEU A 959 -36.07 -10.14 14.16
CA LEU A 959 -34.79 -9.59 14.61
C LEU A 959 -34.04 -8.88 13.48
N ARG A 960 -34.04 -9.44 12.26
CA ARG A 960 -33.45 -8.80 11.08
C ARG A 960 -34.09 -7.44 10.82
N ARG A 961 -35.43 -7.36 10.83
CA ARG A 961 -36.13 -6.10 10.60
C ARG A 961 -35.83 -5.06 11.67
N ILE A 962 -35.80 -5.47 12.95
CA ILE A 962 -35.44 -4.58 14.06
C ILE A 962 -34.01 -4.04 13.85
N GLY A 963 -33.05 -4.91 13.52
CA GLY A 963 -31.66 -4.51 13.25
C GLY A 963 -31.52 -3.53 12.08
N MET A 964 -32.10 -3.87 10.93
CA MET A 964 -32.08 -3.03 9.73
C MET A 964 -32.73 -1.65 9.97
N GLY A 965 -33.75 -1.58 10.82
CA GLY A 965 -34.44 -0.33 11.17
C GLY A 965 -33.61 0.62 12.04
N VAL A 966 -32.62 0.12 12.78
CA VAL A 966 -31.72 0.95 13.62
C VAL A 966 -30.58 1.56 12.79
N GLY A 967 -30.19 0.91 11.68
CA GLY A 967 -29.09 1.36 10.82
C GLY A 967 -27.70 1.23 11.45
N SER A 968 -27.52 0.26 12.36
CA SER A 968 -26.23 -0.07 12.98
C SER A 968 -26.03 -1.59 12.99
N SER A 969 -24.81 -2.04 12.68
CA SER A 969 -24.40 -3.46 12.70
C SER A 969 -24.25 -4.04 14.12
N PHE A 970 -24.49 -3.24 15.17
CA PHE A 970 -24.44 -3.70 16.55
C PHE A 970 -25.54 -3.05 17.40
N MET A 971 -26.22 -3.86 18.20
CA MET A 971 -27.31 -3.40 19.06
C MET A 971 -27.26 -4.08 20.43
N VAL A 972 -27.52 -3.29 21.46
CA VAL A 972 -27.69 -3.76 22.84
C VAL A 972 -29.10 -3.45 23.29
N MET A 973 -29.80 -4.45 23.81
CA MET A 973 -31.16 -4.32 24.29
C MET A 973 -31.36 -5.13 25.57
N ASN A 974 -32.18 -4.62 26.49
CA ASN A 974 -32.62 -5.41 27.65
C ASN A 974 -33.53 -6.56 27.18
N GLU A 975 -33.44 -7.74 27.80
CA GLU A 975 -34.24 -8.91 27.46
C GLU A 975 -35.76 -8.62 27.44
N GLU A 976 -36.29 -7.87 28.40
CA GLU A 976 -37.72 -7.51 28.44
C GLU A 976 -38.10 -6.56 27.29
N GLN A 977 -37.22 -5.62 26.97
CA GLN A 977 -37.42 -4.70 25.83
C GLN A 977 -37.38 -5.46 24.51
N LEU A 978 -36.49 -6.45 24.38
CA LEU A 978 -36.37 -7.29 23.19
C LEU A 978 -37.59 -8.16 22.98
N ILE A 979 -38.07 -8.82 24.04
CA ILE A 979 -39.31 -9.59 24.00
C ILE A 979 -40.47 -8.69 23.56
N THR A 980 -40.58 -7.49 24.14
CA THR A 980 -41.63 -6.53 23.78
C THR A 980 -41.52 -6.09 22.31
N ALA A 981 -40.31 -5.79 21.85
CA ALA A 981 -40.05 -5.38 20.47
C ALA A 981 -40.42 -6.48 19.47
N ILE A 982 -40.01 -7.73 19.73
CA ILE A 982 -40.38 -8.87 18.88
C ILE A 982 -41.89 -9.04 18.86
N GLN A 983 -42.52 -9.08 20.03
CA GLN A 983 -43.97 -9.26 20.14
C GLN A 983 -44.75 -8.17 19.37
N ASN A 984 -44.25 -6.94 19.29
CA ASN A 984 -44.92 -5.83 18.59
C ASN A 984 -44.83 -5.94 17.06
N GLU A 985 -43.82 -6.60 16.52
CA GLU A 985 -43.66 -6.86 15.08
C GLU A 985 -44.44 -8.09 14.61
N LEU A 986 -44.81 -8.99 15.54
CA LEU A 986 -45.58 -10.19 15.24
C LEU A 986 -47.07 -9.88 15.06
N ILE A 987 -47.63 -10.36 13.94
CA ILE A 987 -49.08 -10.29 13.67
C ILE A 987 -49.85 -11.12 14.71
N ASN A 988 -49.35 -12.31 15.04
CA ASN A 988 -49.87 -13.19 16.08
C ASN A 988 -48.85 -13.28 17.21
N LYS A 989 -49.26 -12.95 18.44
CA LYS A 989 -48.37 -13.04 19.61
C LYS A 989 -47.91 -14.47 19.81
N MET A 990 -46.61 -14.66 20.00
CA MET A 990 -46.01 -15.94 20.37
C MET A 990 -46.12 -16.14 21.88
N PRO A 991 -46.31 -17.36 22.41
CA PRO A 991 -46.23 -17.58 23.85
C PRO A 991 -44.86 -17.15 24.38
N ASP A 992 -44.81 -16.39 25.49
CA ASP A 992 -43.55 -15.91 26.07
C ASP A 992 -42.61 -17.05 26.45
N SER A 993 -43.14 -18.22 26.80
CA SER A 993 -42.35 -19.42 27.06
C SER A 993 -41.63 -19.91 25.81
N GLU A 994 -42.33 -20.00 24.67
CA GLU A 994 -41.73 -20.38 23.39
C GLU A 994 -40.73 -19.32 22.93
N LEU A 995 -41.08 -18.04 23.01
CA LEU A 995 -40.18 -16.95 22.64
C LEU A 995 -38.88 -16.95 23.46
N LYS A 996 -38.97 -17.14 24.78
CA LYS A 996 -37.79 -17.26 25.65
C LYS A 996 -36.95 -18.50 25.32
N THR A 997 -37.59 -19.62 25.00
CA THR A 997 -36.89 -20.83 24.53
C THR A 997 -36.16 -20.57 23.21
N GLY A 998 -36.83 -19.95 22.23
CA GLY A 998 -36.23 -19.55 20.95
C GLY A 998 -35.04 -18.60 21.13
N LEU A 999 -35.18 -17.55 21.94
CA LEU A 999 -34.08 -16.62 22.24
C LEU A 999 -32.93 -17.31 22.97
N THR A 1000 -33.21 -18.29 23.84
CA THR A 1000 -32.17 -19.08 24.52
C THR A 1000 -31.42 -19.98 23.54
N LEU A 1001 -32.10 -20.56 22.54
CA LEU A 1001 -31.48 -21.35 21.48
C LEU A 1001 -30.61 -20.51 20.54
N LEU A 1002 -30.99 -19.26 20.31
CA LEU A 1002 -30.28 -18.32 19.42
C LEU A 1002 -29.17 -17.52 20.13
N SER A 1003 -28.92 -17.74 21.43
CA SER A 1003 -27.93 -16.99 22.21
C SER A 1003 -26.76 -17.86 22.68
N LEU A 1004 -25.56 -17.25 22.69
CA LEU A 1004 -24.37 -17.85 23.30
C LEU A 1004 -24.51 -17.83 24.83
N GLN A 1005 -24.30 -18.98 25.47
CA GLN A 1005 -24.45 -19.14 26.92
C GLN A 1005 -23.09 -19.24 27.62
N LYS A 1006 -22.99 -18.62 28.81
CA LYS A 1006 -21.82 -18.76 29.69
C LYS A 1006 -21.61 -20.23 30.06
N ARG A 1007 -20.39 -20.73 29.88
CA ARG A 1007 -20.00 -22.09 30.26
C ARG A 1007 -19.54 -22.14 31.72
N PRO A 1008 -19.66 -23.30 32.40
CA PRO A 1008 -19.12 -23.48 33.75
C PRO A 1008 -17.59 -23.33 33.81
N ALA A 1009 -16.89 -23.79 32.76
CA ALA A 1009 -15.46 -23.60 32.53
C ALA A 1009 -15.15 -23.86 31.05
N LEU A 1010 -14.06 -23.29 30.51
CA LEU A 1010 -13.65 -23.44 29.10
C LEU A 1010 -13.41 -24.91 28.69
N GLY A 1011 -12.72 -25.68 29.54
CA GLY A 1011 -12.43 -27.11 29.31
C GLY A 1011 -13.53 -28.08 29.76
N LYS A 1012 -14.66 -27.57 30.26
CA LYS A 1012 -15.82 -28.41 30.59
C LYS A 1012 -16.89 -28.18 29.55
N ALA A 1013 -17.26 -29.26 28.85
CA ALA A 1013 -18.50 -29.27 28.11
C ALA A 1013 -19.64 -28.78 29.04
N PRO A 1014 -20.65 -28.07 28.51
CA PRO A 1014 -21.86 -27.79 29.27
C PRO A 1014 -22.38 -29.09 29.89
N LYS A 1015 -22.95 -29.04 31.10
CA LYS A 1015 -23.60 -30.23 31.68
C LYS A 1015 -24.74 -30.65 30.74
N VAL A 1016 -24.71 -31.89 30.25
CA VAL A 1016 -25.61 -32.33 29.20
C VAL A 1016 -26.03 -33.80 29.38
N ASP A 1017 -27.33 -34.05 29.28
CA ASP A 1017 -27.99 -35.36 29.26
C ASP A 1017 -28.06 -35.91 27.81
N ILE A 1018 -28.25 -37.21 27.61
CA ILE A 1018 -27.94 -37.91 26.33
C ILE A 1018 -28.80 -37.44 25.13
N SER A 1019 -30.02 -36.92 25.34
CA SER A 1019 -30.84 -36.30 24.27
C SER A 1019 -30.22 -35.03 23.69
N GLU A 1020 -29.42 -34.31 24.48
CA GLU A 1020 -28.77 -33.09 24.04
C GLU A 1020 -27.54 -33.36 23.13
N GLY A 1021 -27.05 -34.61 23.07
CA GLY A 1021 -25.99 -35.02 22.13
C GLY A 1021 -26.47 -35.07 20.68
N LEU A 1022 -27.69 -35.57 20.47
CA LEU A 1022 -28.41 -35.46 19.21
C LEU A 1022 -28.81 -34.00 18.93
N THR A 1023 -29.23 -33.25 19.95
CA THR A 1023 -29.40 -31.79 19.87
C THR A 1023 -28.11 -31.08 19.47
N ARG A 1024 -26.90 -31.57 19.78
CA ARG A 1024 -25.63 -30.98 19.33
C ARG A 1024 -25.28 -31.34 17.90
N LEU A 1025 -25.55 -32.57 17.45
CA LEU A 1025 -25.40 -32.93 16.04
C LEU A 1025 -26.40 -32.16 15.17
N PHE A 1026 -27.65 -32.03 15.65
CA PHE A 1026 -28.69 -31.21 15.04
C PHE A 1026 -28.33 -29.72 15.13
N ARG A 1027 -27.87 -29.18 16.27
CA ARG A 1027 -27.35 -27.80 16.38
C ARG A 1027 -26.06 -27.59 15.58
N ALA A 1028 -25.30 -28.61 15.19
CA ALA A 1028 -24.12 -28.50 14.34
C ALA A 1028 -24.47 -28.55 12.83
N LEU A 1029 -25.40 -29.41 12.45
CA LEU A 1029 -25.97 -29.50 11.09
C LEU A 1029 -26.91 -28.33 10.77
N TRP A 1030 -27.68 -27.89 11.75
CA TRP A 1030 -28.37 -26.61 11.72
C TRP A 1030 -27.43 -25.45 11.98
N SER A 1031 -26.43 -25.47 12.86
CA SER A 1031 -25.49 -24.32 12.87
C SER A 1031 -24.76 -24.20 11.54
N THR A 1032 -24.61 -25.24 10.72
CA THR A 1032 -24.05 -25.08 9.37
C THR A 1032 -25.10 -24.57 8.35
N GLY A 1033 -26.33 -25.10 8.35
CA GLY A 1033 -27.42 -24.62 7.46
C GLY A 1033 -28.10 -23.32 7.92
N LEU A 1034 -28.44 -23.24 9.19
CA LEU A 1034 -28.86 -22.05 9.93
C LEU A 1034 -27.70 -21.04 10.08
N CYS A 1035 -26.39 -21.31 10.22
CA CYS A 1035 -25.38 -20.23 10.09
C CYS A 1035 -25.27 -19.72 8.65
N LYS A 1036 -25.56 -20.49 7.61
CA LYS A 1036 -25.72 -19.89 6.27
C LYS A 1036 -26.88 -18.91 6.22
N GLN A 1037 -27.94 -19.11 7.02
CA GLN A 1037 -29.09 -18.19 7.14
C GLN A 1037 -29.02 -17.16 8.31
N LEU A 1038 -28.23 -17.43 9.37
CA LEU A 1038 -27.99 -16.66 10.61
C LEU A 1038 -26.66 -15.92 10.60
N ARG A 1039 -25.75 -16.18 9.63
CA ARG A 1039 -24.69 -15.22 9.31
C ARG A 1039 -25.29 -13.81 9.12
N ARG A 1040 -26.58 -13.72 8.79
CA ARG A 1040 -27.40 -12.52 8.62
C ARG A 1040 -27.88 -11.84 9.93
N LEU A 1041 -27.49 -12.31 11.12
CA LEU A 1041 -27.98 -11.79 12.42
C LEU A 1041 -27.00 -12.04 13.57
N GLN A 1042 -26.31 -10.99 14.05
CA GLN A 1042 -25.51 -11.07 15.26
C GLN A 1042 -26.05 -10.12 16.35
N LEU A 1043 -27.00 -10.64 17.13
CA LEU A 1043 -27.53 -10.00 18.34
C LEU A 1043 -26.91 -10.68 19.57
N ILE A 1044 -26.06 -9.96 20.31
CA ILE A 1044 -25.59 -10.41 21.62
C ILE A 1044 -26.67 -10.06 22.65
N ILE A 1045 -27.44 -11.07 23.06
CA ILE A 1045 -28.32 -10.98 24.24
C ILE A 1045 -27.50 -11.40 25.45
N ASN A 1046 -26.99 -10.43 26.22
CA ASN A 1046 -26.29 -10.72 27.47
C ASN A 1046 -27.31 -11.00 28.59
N LYS A 1047 -27.30 -12.22 29.16
CA LYS A 1047 -27.96 -12.53 30.45
C LYS A 1047 -27.08 -12.20 31.68
N LEU A 1048 -25.94 -11.56 31.48
CA LEU A 1048 -25.01 -11.19 32.54
C LEU A 1048 -24.80 -9.68 32.55
N VAL A 1049 -24.78 -9.12 33.77
CA VAL A 1049 -24.45 -7.73 34.13
C VAL A 1049 -25.61 -6.73 34.04
N TRP A 1050 -26.69 -6.90 34.82
CA TRP A 1050 -27.58 -5.76 35.13
C TRP A 1050 -28.12 -5.69 36.57
N SER A 1051 -27.41 -6.26 37.56
CA SER A 1051 -27.79 -6.11 38.97
C SER A 1051 -27.03 -5.02 39.75
N LYS A 1052 -26.23 -4.14 39.12
CA LYS A 1052 -25.44 -3.14 39.87
C LYS A 1052 -25.16 -1.78 39.22
N TYR A 1053 -25.90 -1.38 38.19
CA TYR A 1053 -25.85 0.00 37.68
C TYR A 1053 -27.24 0.61 37.64
N ASN A 1054 -27.71 1.05 38.81
CA ASN A 1054 -28.83 1.97 38.87
C ASN A 1054 -28.58 3.00 39.97
N LYS A 1055 -27.95 4.12 39.60
CA LYS A 1055 -28.18 5.45 40.18
C LYS A 1055 -27.44 6.52 39.35
N ALA A 1056 -28.26 7.44 38.82
CA ALA A 1056 -27.95 8.82 38.46
C ALA A 1056 -27.16 9.11 37.16
N THR A 1057 -27.91 9.63 36.18
CA THR A 1057 -27.59 10.79 35.32
C THR A 1057 -26.19 10.89 34.70
N HIS A 1058 -26.07 10.44 33.44
CA HIS A 1058 -25.19 11.08 32.47
C HIS A 1058 -25.91 11.17 31.11
N PRO A 1059 -25.91 12.33 30.43
CA PRO A 1059 -26.43 12.46 29.08
C PRO A 1059 -25.49 11.70 28.13
N ASN A 1060 -26.08 11.02 27.14
CA ASN A 1060 -25.43 10.28 26.05
C ASN A 1060 -24.03 10.84 25.65
N PRO A 1061 -22.92 10.15 26.01
CA PRO A 1061 -21.58 10.55 25.63
C PRO A 1061 -20.89 9.47 24.77
N PHE A 1062 -21.56 8.82 23.80
CA PHE A 1062 -20.89 7.75 23.04
C PHE A 1062 -21.26 7.73 21.55
N GLN A 1063 -20.65 8.67 20.82
CA GLN A 1063 -20.19 8.42 19.44
C GLN A 1063 -18.74 7.91 19.53
N PRO A 1064 -18.30 6.98 18.66
CA PRO A 1064 -16.91 6.56 18.65
C PRO A 1064 -16.02 7.77 18.32
N GLU A 1065 -15.05 8.09 19.19
CA GLU A 1065 -14.08 9.17 18.93
C GLU A 1065 -13.23 8.92 17.67
N TRP A 1066 -13.15 7.67 17.20
CA TRP A 1066 -12.57 7.27 15.91
C TRP A 1066 -13.29 7.87 14.69
N SER A 1067 -14.53 8.35 14.84
CA SER A 1067 -15.30 9.01 13.77
C SER A 1067 -15.35 10.55 13.88
N ARG A 1068 -14.75 11.15 14.92
CA ARG A 1068 -14.81 12.60 15.17
C ARG A 1068 -13.77 13.45 14.42
N CYS A 1069 -12.86 12.84 13.66
CA CYS A 1069 -11.99 13.58 12.76
C CYS A 1069 -12.70 14.07 11.47
N ALA A 1070 -13.98 13.76 11.27
CA ALA A 1070 -14.76 14.28 10.14
C ALA A 1070 -16.19 14.66 10.53
N ALA A 1071 -16.62 15.84 10.07
CA ALA A 1071 -17.99 16.37 10.04
C ALA A 1071 -18.56 17.06 11.32
N LYS A 1072 -18.62 18.39 11.25
CA LYS A 1072 -19.63 19.22 11.94
C LYS A 1072 -20.71 19.63 10.94
N ARG A 1073 -22.00 19.41 11.25
CA ARG A 1073 -23.13 20.10 10.59
C ARG A 1073 -24.19 20.53 11.62
N PRO A 1074 -24.90 21.67 11.40
CA PRO A 1074 -26.04 22.12 12.19
C PRO A 1074 -27.37 21.55 11.67
N SER A 1075 -28.29 21.23 12.59
CA SER A 1075 -29.61 20.64 12.33
C SER A 1075 -30.68 21.69 12.00
N VAL A 1076 -31.44 21.49 10.92
CA VAL A 1076 -32.69 22.22 10.60
C VAL A 1076 -33.89 21.28 10.79
N ILE A 1077 -34.90 21.77 11.52
CA ILE A 1077 -36.14 21.07 11.89
C ILE A 1077 -37.19 21.27 10.78
N LEU A 1078 -37.79 20.19 10.26
CA LEU A 1078 -39.01 20.25 9.47
C LEU A 1078 -40.04 19.19 9.92
N THR A 1079 -41.28 19.67 10.07
CA THR A 1079 -42.44 19.05 10.69
C THR A 1079 -43.23 18.14 9.73
N LYS A 1080 -43.62 16.96 10.20
CA LYS A 1080 -44.48 15.99 9.48
C LYS A 1080 -45.95 16.44 9.45
N ARG A 1081 -46.60 16.32 8.28
CA ARG A 1081 -48.07 16.35 8.10
C ARG A 1081 -48.57 14.96 7.65
N LYS A 1082 -49.55 14.42 8.38
CA LYS A 1082 -50.30 13.19 8.10
C LYS A 1082 -51.34 13.42 7.00
N VAL A 1083 -51.57 12.42 6.13
CA VAL A 1083 -52.87 12.18 5.47
C VAL A 1083 -53.13 10.67 5.39
N ASN A 1084 -54.33 10.27 5.83
CA ASN A 1084 -54.93 8.94 5.75
C ASN A 1084 -55.46 8.64 4.34
N ASN A 1085 -55.54 7.37 3.93
CA ASN A 1085 -56.84 6.76 3.60
C ASN A 1085 -56.81 5.24 3.37
N LYS A 1086 -57.96 4.64 3.67
CA LYS A 1086 -58.35 3.22 3.69
C LYS A 1086 -59.00 2.77 2.38
N SER A 1087 -58.90 1.48 2.06
CA SER A 1087 -60.01 0.56 1.64
C SER A 1087 -59.43 -0.84 1.28
N THR A 1088 -59.70 -1.94 1.99
CA THR A 1088 -60.78 -2.96 1.79
C THR A 1088 -61.05 -3.30 0.31
N THR A 1089 -61.10 -4.55 -0.20
CA THR A 1089 -61.91 -5.72 0.26
C THR A 1089 -61.59 -7.00 -0.57
N THR A 1090 -61.56 -8.17 0.10
CA THR A 1090 -62.19 -9.49 -0.22
C THR A 1090 -61.78 -10.41 -1.41
N THR A 1091 -61.05 -11.48 -1.06
CA THR A 1091 -61.35 -12.94 -1.19
C THR A 1091 -62.10 -13.51 -2.41
N LYS A 1092 -61.50 -14.51 -3.10
CA LYS A 1092 -62.04 -15.89 -3.23
C LYS A 1092 -61.08 -16.88 -3.95
N SER A 1093 -61.08 -18.09 -3.40
CA SER A 1093 -60.34 -19.32 -3.71
C SER A 1093 -60.97 -20.17 -4.82
N VAL A 1094 -60.21 -21.15 -5.34
CA VAL A 1094 -60.53 -22.57 -5.72
C VAL A 1094 -59.28 -23.14 -6.43
N ILE A 1095 -58.41 -23.97 -5.81
CA ILE A 1095 -58.39 -25.44 -5.62
C ILE A 1095 -58.47 -26.28 -6.91
N ILE A 1096 -57.34 -26.92 -7.30
CA ILE A 1096 -57.13 -28.32 -7.80
C ILE A 1096 -55.60 -28.57 -7.71
N SER A 1097 -54.99 -29.26 -6.73
CA SER A 1097 -54.89 -30.69 -6.39
C SER A 1097 -54.31 -31.63 -7.47
N ALA A 1098 -53.02 -31.99 -7.35
CA ALA A 1098 -52.46 -33.29 -7.73
C ALA A 1098 -51.17 -33.56 -6.93
N MET A 1099 -51.02 -34.80 -6.46
CA MET A 1099 -50.12 -35.27 -5.39
C MET A 1099 -48.99 -36.16 -5.92
N MET A 1100 -47.86 -36.15 -5.17
CA MET A 1100 -46.90 -37.24 -4.88
C MET A 1100 -45.87 -37.68 -5.95
N PRO A 1101 -44.72 -38.29 -5.55
CA PRO A 1101 -43.78 -37.89 -4.49
C PRO A 1101 -42.30 -38.02 -4.94
N LEU A 1102 -41.37 -37.28 -4.33
CA LEU A 1102 -39.93 -37.60 -4.42
C LEU A 1102 -39.34 -37.71 -3.02
N ALA A 1103 -38.78 -38.88 -2.78
CA ALA A 1103 -38.32 -39.40 -1.51
C ALA A 1103 -36.85 -39.04 -1.25
N LEU A 1104 -36.57 -38.79 0.04
CA LEU A 1104 -35.38 -39.18 0.83
C LEU A 1104 -33.98 -38.98 0.19
N CYS A 1105 -33.19 -38.08 0.79
CA CYS A 1105 -31.72 -38.10 0.69
C CYS A 1105 -31.08 -38.04 2.09
N THR A 1106 -30.50 -39.16 2.50
CA THR A 1106 -29.29 -39.26 3.34
C THR A 1106 -28.38 -40.34 2.72
N PRO A 1107 -27.20 -40.63 3.27
CA PRO A 1107 -25.88 -40.08 2.95
C PRO A 1107 -24.99 -41.12 2.21
N SER A 1108 -23.75 -40.73 1.87
CA SER A 1108 -22.69 -41.57 1.28
C SER A 1108 -22.95 -42.10 -0.14
N TYR A 1109 -21.94 -42.08 -1.00
CA TYR A 1109 -21.45 -43.27 -1.72
C TYR A 1109 -20.31 -42.87 -2.68
N PHE A 1110 -19.12 -43.38 -2.37
CA PHE A 1110 -18.18 -43.87 -3.37
C PHE A 1110 -18.60 -45.29 -3.77
N ASN A 1111 -18.40 -45.63 -5.05
CA ASN A 1111 -18.45 -46.94 -5.73
C ASN A 1111 -19.66 -47.18 -6.66
N ASN A 1112 -19.49 -46.80 -7.94
CA ASN A 1112 -19.30 -47.76 -9.03
C ASN A 1112 -19.37 -47.02 -10.38
N LEU A 1113 -18.23 -46.80 -11.03
CA LEU A 1113 -18.15 -46.68 -12.49
C LEU A 1113 -16.92 -47.43 -12.98
N ASN A 1114 -17.16 -48.64 -13.48
CA ASN A 1114 -16.29 -49.33 -14.42
C ASN A 1114 -16.39 -48.61 -15.78
N PHE A 1115 -15.28 -48.07 -16.26
CA PHE A 1115 -14.94 -47.95 -17.69
C PHE A 1115 -13.41 -48.07 -17.76
N VAL A 1116 -12.89 -49.28 -18.02
CA VAL A 1116 -12.47 -49.76 -19.35
C VAL A 1116 -11.56 -48.75 -20.07
N SER A 1117 -10.26 -49.03 -19.96
CA SER A 1117 -9.18 -48.78 -20.94
C SER A 1117 -9.51 -47.89 -22.16
N ARG A 1118 -8.90 -46.71 -22.23
CA ARG A 1118 -7.82 -46.40 -23.18
C ARG A 1118 -7.25 -45.02 -22.92
#